data_AF-A0A2V1H2R3-F1
#
_entry.id   AF-A0A2V1H2R3-F1
#
_cell.length_a   1.000
_cell.length_b   1.000
_cell.length_c   1.000
_cell.angle_alpha   90.00
_cell.angle_beta   90.00
_cell.angle_gamma   90.00
#
_symmetry.space_group_name_H-M   'P 1'
#
loop_
_entity.id
_entity.type
_entity.pdbx_description
1 polymer ?
#
loop_
_entity_poly.entity_id
_entity_poly.type
_entity_poly.pdbx_seq_one_letter_code
_entity_poly.pdbx_strand_id
1 'polypeptide(L)'
;MNNKPSSDNNNQIKRRDFLHILTTATVGCIAVPKVAVARAFSIGEKILDKEVVSYEIYPPIGVSRLGNSHEWFYAPEVPGIPQAQGRFKEDENSIKKQVQRYRIYGFNVHGEAVSEFNLSNCKDIDWQVRVANTKAAWYGFSNPLDLGELDPGIETKKRNSFIENNNERKEKLIIDSGEVSISARKAEIAQLTGNFWDKKLVKLGALDTDSHGRLLIVPGDGVSESIQKNGSIDNFTDNDYWHDDLFDGSVQATITLNSGEIVQATPAWAVSVGPDYSPYTQTFTTLYDTIREVMVNKNLEQPILPPLSFRADIYPLFQRLGQMKWLSLAALQRKAWLDVGDFSDPEFIEKLADNSNSSEVRAFRSKVFDLFREPGQEQADPYKMPYMLGGGVNYPGTGKHWFQMLDTQYQVLKYWDAGLFINDFNDPEMDQRQAIDEFPIADQPEILTRAALNSCSGGAFHPGVELTWVLRHPGLYNGKYRIQLGTRDSLLQDFGSKLSAAEALGTVNPSDKHVESAVGPQMPGDLTRWMGVPWQSDAFSCQTVRYENDFPIVSWWPAKIPIDVLPHSYYEQLLRSDLSEAERIAFANARQSWSRGVAGIGYHAEASYTDGLNNMVKLWSKMGVLTRIEVPHSIPGISDELYVEMARGSMSLGDNKKNSR
;
A
#
# COMPACT_ATOMS: atom_id res chain seq x y z
N MET A 1 -69.50 -20.44 -9.84
CA MET A 1 -69.05 -20.74 -8.47
C MET A 1 -67.69 -21.40 -8.58
N ASN A 2 -66.59 -20.65 -8.47
CA ASN A 2 -65.23 -21.19 -8.48
C ASN A 2 -64.46 -20.51 -7.34
N ASN A 3 -64.19 -21.28 -6.29
CA ASN A 3 -63.41 -20.86 -5.14
C ASN A 3 -61.91 -21.15 -5.36
N LYS A 4 -61.08 -20.13 -5.12
CA LYS A 4 -59.65 -20.25 -4.78
C LYS A 4 -59.49 -20.90 -3.39
N PRO A 5 -58.36 -21.57 -3.13
CA PRO A 5 -57.24 -20.97 -2.36
C PRO A 5 -55.87 -21.42 -2.94
N SER A 6 -54.67 -21.01 -2.56
CA SER A 6 -54.05 -19.94 -1.75
C SER A 6 -52.57 -19.98 -2.18
N SER A 7 -51.92 -18.83 -2.28
CA SER A 7 -50.50 -18.69 -2.63
C SER A 7 -49.60 -18.98 -1.44
N ASP A 8 -48.65 -19.91 -1.60
CA ASP A 8 -47.53 -20.07 -0.67
C ASP A 8 -46.28 -19.34 -1.16
N ASN A 9 -45.67 -18.66 -0.20
CA ASN A 9 -44.57 -17.72 -0.30
C ASN A 9 -43.25 -18.40 -0.70
N ASN A 10 -42.70 -17.98 -1.84
CA ASN A 10 -41.31 -18.23 -2.20
C ASN A 10 -40.50 -16.97 -1.84
N ASN A 11 -39.96 -16.92 -0.62
CA ASN A 11 -39.04 -15.87 -0.19
C ASN A 11 -37.66 -16.11 -0.83
N GLN A 12 -37.54 -15.80 -2.12
CA GLN A 12 -36.25 -15.58 -2.76
C GLN A 12 -35.70 -14.24 -2.28
N ILE A 13 -34.70 -14.29 -1.39
CA ILE A 13 -33.87 -13.14 -1.06
C ILE A 13 -33.20 -12.68 -2.37
N LYS A 14 -33.54 -11.49 -2.85
CA LYS A 14 -32.95 -10.93 -4.07
C LYS A 14 -31.55 -10.43 -3.74
N ARG A 15 -30.59 -10.70 -4.64
CA ARG A 15 -29.17 -10.26 -4.61
C ARG A 15 -28.93 -8.76 -4.34
N ARG A 16 -29.96 -7.90 -4.33
CA ARG A 16 -29.85 -6.46 -4.05
C ARG A 16 -30.10 -6.08 -2.60
N ASP A 17 -30.60 -6.98 -1.75
CA ASP A 17 -31.01 -6.65 -0.37
C ASP A 17 -29.89 -6.87 0.69
N PHE A 18 -28.67 -7.24 0.27
CA PHE A 18 -27.60 -7.62 1.20
C PHE A 18 -26.65 -6.50 1.64
N LEU A 19 -26.95 -5.24 1.28
CA LEU A 19 -26.18 -4.06 1.72
C LEU A 19 -26.57 -3.55 3.13
N HIS A 20 -27.44 -4.25 3.86
CA HIS A 20 -27.98 -3.79 5.15
C HIS A 20 -27.71 -4.69 6.37
N ILE A 21 -27.01 -5.82 6.25
CA ILE A 21 -26.70 -6.68 7.40
C ILE A 21 -25.32 -6.32 7.96
N LEU A 22 -25.24 -5.26 8.77
CA LEU A 22 -24.08 -4.94 9.63
C LEU A 22 -24.46 -3.80 10.61
N THR A 23 -25.39 -4.00 11.53
CA THR A 23 -25.66 -3.02 12.63
C THR A 23 -26.17 -3.62 13.95
N THR A 24 -25.88 -4.88 14.27
CA THR A 24 -26.13 -5.39 15.64
C THR A 24 -24.84 -5.90 16.25
N ALA A 25 -24.08 -4.97 16.83
CA ALA A 25 -22.94 -5.26 17.68
C ALA A 25 -23.43 -5.84 19.01
N THR A 26 -23.24 -7.13 19.24
CA THR A 26 -23.15 -7.69 20.58
C THR A 26 -21.71 -7.52 21.06
N VAL A 27 -21.53 -6.89 22.23
CA VAL A 27 -20.25 -6.64 22.88
C VAL A 27 -19.60 -7.97 23.30
N GLY A 28 -18.91 -8.61 22.37
CA GLY A 28 -17.88 -9.61 22.63
C GLY A 28 -16.50 -8.95 22.46
N CYS A 29 -15.49 -9.41 23.19
CA CYS A 29 -14.13 -8.85 23.19
C CYS A 29 -13.59 -8.70 21.76
N ILE A 30 -13.63 -7.47 21.25
CA ILE A 30 -13.13 -7.12 19.93
C ILE A 30 -11.60 -7.19 20.00
N ALA A 31 -10.96 -7.90 19.06
CA ALA A 31 -9.58 -7.59 18.69
C ALA A 31 -9.59 -6.23 17.98
N VAL A 32 -9.67 -5.15 18.75
CA VAL A 32 -9.51 -3.79 18.22
C VAL A 32 -8.10 -3.77 17.62
N PRO A 33 -7.91 -3.33 16.37
CA PRO A 33 -6.56 -3.16 15.84
C PRO A 33 -5.79 -2.27 16.81
N LYS A 34 -4.82 -2.86 17.52
CA LYS A 34 -4.03 -2.13 18.51
C LYS A 34 -3.27 -1.05 17.77
N VAL A 35 -3.64 0.20 17.99
CA VAL A 35 -2.95 1.33 17.35
C VAL A 35 -1.50 1.28 17.82
N ALA A 36 -0.62 0.90 16.88
CA ALA A 36 0.81 0.88 17.09
C ALA A 36 1.32 2.28 16.78
N VAL A 37 1.46 3.09 17.82
CA VAL A 37 2.01 4.43 17.75
C VAL A 37 3.28 4.43 18.61
N ALA A 38 4.43 4.80 18.01
CA ALA A 38 5.74 4.81 18.66
C ALA A 38 5.72 5.58 19.99
N ARG A 39 6.52 5.21 20.98
CA ARG A 39 6.54 5.82 22.33
C ARG A 39 6.70 7.37 22.39
N ALA A 40 7.02 8.01 21.26
CA ALA A 40 7.18 9.45 21.10
C ALA A 40 5.87 10.27 21.17
N PHE A 41 4.70 9.63 21.35
CA PHE A 41 3.48 10.36 21.72
C PHE A 41 3.67 10.87 23.14
N SER A 42 3.96 12.17 23.26
CA SER A 42 4.05 12.81 24.56
C SER A 42 2.71 12.57 25.29
N ILE A 43 2.71 11.69 26.28
CA ILE A 43 1.57 11.57 27.18
C ILE A 43 1.60 12.85 28.02
N GLY A 44 1.02 13.92 27.49
CA GLY A 44 0.74 15.15 28.21
C GLY A 44 1.93 16.06 28.51
N GLU A 45 3.03 16.05 27.76
CA GLU A 45 3.97 17.19 27.85
C GLU A 45 3.28 18.42 27.28
N LYS A 46 3.07 19.41 28.16
CA LYS A 46 2.42 20.66 27.80
C LYS A 46 3.37 21.43 26.89
N ILE A 47 3.01 21.58 25.62
CA ILE A 47 3.70 22.48 24.68
C ILE A 47 3.82 23.86 25.35
N LEU A 48 5.04 24.24 25.70
CA LEU A 48 5.33 25.49 26.41
C LEU A 48 5.37 26.67 25.44
N ASP A 49 6.01 26.48 24.28
CA ASP A 49 6.10 27.46 23.22
C ASP A 49 5.02 27.23 22.16
N LYS A 50 4.13 28.22 22.02
CA LYS A 50 3.00 28.20 21.08
C LYS A 50 3.22 29.10 19.86
N GLU A 51 4.37 29.76 19.77
CA GLU A 51 4.67 30.62 18.63
C GLU A 51 4.93 29.77 17.39
N VAL A 52 4.21 30.05 16.30
CA VAL A 52 4.37 29.34 15.02
C VAL A 52 5.44 30.05 14.20
N VAL A 53 6.49 29.32 13.81
CA VAL A 53 7.60 29.84 12.99
C VAL A 53 7.67 29.20 11.60
N SER A 54 7.01 28.06 11.40
CA SER A 54 6.90 27.40 10.09
C SER A 54 5.56 26.69 9.92
N TYR A 55 5.20 26.43 8.66
CA TYR A 55 3.98 25.73 8.26
C TYR A 55 4.35 24.57 7.36
N GLU A 56 3.76 23.40 7.57
CA GLU A 56 4.10 22.20 6.78
C GLU A 56 2.87 21.39 6.41
N ILE A 57 2.87 20.84 5.19
CA ILE A 57 1.79 20.01 4.66
C ILE A 57 1.96 18.55 5.13
N TYR A 58 0.89 17.92 5.60
CA TYR A 58 0.86 16.53 6.05
C TYR A 58 -0.29 15.72 5.41
N PRO A 59 -0.07 14.44 5.07
CA PRO A 59 1.20 13.72 5.17
C PRO A 59 2.26 14.25 4.17
N PRO A 60 3.57 14.08 4.43
CA PRO A 60 4.65 14.48 3.52
C PRO A 60 4.59 13.77 2.17
N ILE A 61 4.15 12.51 2.18
CA ILE A 61 3.87 11.70 1.00
C ILE A 61 2.47 11.13 1.22
N GLY A 62 1.51 11.60 0.43
CA GLY A 62 0.13 11.16 0.49
C GLY A 62 -0.20 10.15 -0.60
N VAL A 63 -1.07 9.20 -0.29
CA VAL A 63 -1.37 8.04 -1.14
C VAL A 63 -2.87 7.93 -1.38
N SER A 64 -3.27 8.22 -2.62
CA SER A 64 -4.60 7.96 -3.14
C SER A 64 -4.61 6.63 -3.91
N ARG A 65 -5.74 5.92 -3.90
CA ARG A 65 -5.89 4.65 -4.63
C ARG A 65 -7.02 4.69 -5.62
N LEU A 66 -6.72 4.25 -6.83
CA LEU A 66 -7.67 4.18 -7.94
C LEU A 66 -8.94 3.40 -7.57
N GLY A 67 -10.03 3.73 -8.24
CA GLY A 67 -11.30 3.03 -8.16
C GLY A 67 -12.19 3.48 -9.32
N ASN A 68 -13.03 2.61 -9.88
CA ASN A 68 -13.90 2.95 -11.01
C ASN A 68 -15.31 3.38 -10.58
N SER A 69 -15.62 3.38 -9.28
CA SER A 69 -16.88 3.91 -8.73
C SER A 69 -16.86 5.45 -8.66
N HIS A 70 -18.05 6.05 -8.61
CA HIS A 70 -18.24 7.47 -8.27
C HIS A 70 -18.15 7.72 -6.76
N GLU A 71 -18.33 6.69 -5.94
CA GLU A 71 -18.15 6.76 -4.50
C GLU A 71 -16.67 6.66 -4.10
N TRP A 72 -16.34 7.25 -2.96
CA TRP A 72 -15.00 7.25 -2.40
C TRP A 72 -15.03 7.27 -0.86
N PHE A 73 -13.89 6.96 -0.26
CA PHE A 73 -13.63 7.08 1.17
C PHE A 73 -12.25 7.69 1.41
N TYR A 74 -11.98 8.23 2.60
CA TYR A 74 -10.68 8.83 2.92
C TYR A 74 -9.57 7.78 3.01
N ALA A 75 -8.34 8.18 2.67
CA ALA A 75 -7.15 7.42 3.04
C ALA A 75 -7.05 7.28 4.58
N PRO A 76 -6.39 6.22 5.09
CA PRO A 76 -6.16 6.07 6.52
C PRO A 76 -5.47 7.31 7.12
N GLU A 77 -6.04 7.85 8.20
CA GLU A 77 -5.43 8.93 8.99
C GLU A 77 -4.85 8.43 10.32
N VAL A 78 -5.13 7.17 10.68
CA VAL A 78 -4.56 6.49 11.85
C VAL A 78 -3.98 5.15 11.38
N PRO A 79 -2.73 4.78 11.74
CA PRO A 79 -2.10 3.54 11.32
C PRO A 79 -2.94 2.31 11.66
N GLY A 80 -3.22 1.47 10.65
CA GLY A 80 -3.97 0.22 10.83
C GLY A 80 -5.49 0.36 10.88
N ILE A 81 -6.04 1.57 10.69
CA ILE A 81 -7.49 1.83 10.70
C ILE A 81 -7.98 2.30 9.32
N PRO A 82 -8.55 1.40 8.49
CA PRO A 82 -9.17 1.77 7.22
C PRO A 82 -10.45 2.58 7.42
N GLN A 83 -10.70 3.58 6.57
CA GLN A 83 -11.84 4.51 6.72
C GLN A 83 -13.14 4.06 6.02
N ALA A 84 -13.13 2.94 5.28
CA ALA A 84 -14.30 2.50 4.52
C ALA A 84 -15.27 1.59 5.31
N GLN A 85 -14.96 1.24 6.56
CA GLN A 85 -15.78 0.36 7.42
C GLN A 85 -16.27 -0.92 6.70
N GLY A 86 -15.39 -1.56 5.92
CA GLY A 86 -15.69 -2.78 5.17
C GLY A 86 -16.41 -2.59 3.83
N ARG A 87 -16.78 -1.35 3.48
CA ARG A 87 -17.49 -1.02 2.22
C ARG A 87 -16.54 -0.48 1.14
N PHE A 88 -15.59 -1.29 0.71
CA PHE A 88 -14.57 -0.91 -0.30
C PHE A 88 -15.07 -0.92 -1.75
N LYS A 89 -16.21 -1.59 -2.01
CA LYS A 89 -16.84 -1.65 -3.32
C LYS A 89 -18.27 -1.11 -3.24
N GLU A 90 -18.72 -0.48 -4.32
CA GLU A 90 -20.13 -0.10 -4.51
C GLU A 90 -20.95 -1.33 -4.93
N ASP A 91 -20.40 -2.14 -5.83
CA ASP A 91 -20.94 -3.40 -6.30
C ASP A 91 -19.81 -4.36 -6.74
N GLU A 92 -20.17 -5.54 -7.25
CA GLU A 92 -19.22 -6.57 -7.70
C GLU A 92 -18.23 -6.12 -8.81
N ASN A 93 -18.52 -5.03 -9.53
CA ASN A 93 -17.72 -4.50 -10.65
C ASN A 93 -17.08 -3.14 -10.36
N SER A 94 -17.38 -2.53 -9.21
CA SER A 94 -17.08 -1.12 -8.95
C SER A 94 -16.34 -0.94 -7.61
N ILE A 95 -15.06 -0.59 -7.67
CA ILE A 95 -14.21 -0.30 -6.51
C ILE A 95 -14.29 1.20 -6.19
N LYS A 96 -14.50 1.53 -4.90
CA LYS A 96 -14.51 2.92 -4.43
C LYS A 96 -13.09 3.49 -4.41
N LYS A 97 -12.96 4.77 -4.74
CA LYS A 97 -11.66 5.46 -4.67
C LYS A 97 -11.24 5.68 -3.22
N GLN A 98 -9.95 5.59 -2.95
CA GLN A 98 -9.35 6.09 -1.71
C GLN A 98 -8.79 7.50 -1.96
N VAL A 99 -9.29 8.48 -1.23
CA VAL A 99 -8.96 9.90 -1.41
C VAL A 99 -8.02 10.37 -0.31
N GLN A 100 -6.82 10.81 -0.68
CA GLN A 100 -5.90 11.43 0.26
C GLN A 100 -6.36 12.82 0.65
N ARG A 101 -6.46 13.06 1.96
CA ARG A 101 -6.65 14.38 2.55
C ARG A 101 -5.31 14.96 3.02
N TYR A 102 -5.04 16.22 2.70
CA TYR A 102 -3.88 16.96 3.18
C TYR A 102 -4.29 18.05 4.15
N ARG A 103 -3.50 18.19 5.22
CA ARG A 103 -3.65 19.19 6.27
C ARG A 103 -2.40 20.05 6.33
N ILE A 104 -2.49 21.22 6.95
CA ILE A 104 -1.33 22.06 7.24
C ILE A 104 -1.18 22.14 8.76
N TYR A 105 0.04 21.99 9.27
CA TYR A 105 0.35 22.21 10.68
C TYR A 105 1.34 23.36 10.84
N GLY A 106 1.13 24.17 11.87
CA GLY A 106 2.09 25.17 12.33
C GLY A 106 3.04 24.56 13.35
N PHE A 107 4.33 24.84 13.22
CA PHE A 107 5.39 24.33 14.10
C PHE A 107 6.08 25.46 14.85
N ASN A 108 6.48 25.20 16.09
CA ASN A 108 7.30 26.11 16.88
C ASN A 108 8.79 25.96 16.56
N VAL A 109 9.64 26.78 17.22
CA VAL A 109 11.10 26.76 17.00
C VAL A 109 11.76 25.44 17.43
N HIS A 110 11.07 24.62 18.22
CA HIS A 110 11.51 23.30 18.65
C HIS A 110 11.09 22.17 17.68
N GLY A 111 10.35 22.49 16.61
CA GLY A 111 9.86 21.50 15.66
C GLY A 111 8.65 20.71 16.17
N GLU A 112 7.91 21.23 17.15
CA GLU A 112 6.69 20.63 17.67
C GLU A 112 5.48 21.25 16.95
N ALA A 113 4.54 20.41 16.50
CA ALA A 113 3.30 20.92 15.94
C ALA A 113 2.41 21.51 17.05
N VAL A 114 2.01 22.77 16.88
CA VAL A 114 1.24 23.52 17.90
C VAL A 114 -0.23 23.70 17.54
N SER A 115 -0.56 23.68 16.24
CA SER A 115 -1.93 23.79 15.74
C SER A 115 -2.04 23.24 14.31
N GLU A 116 -3.18 22.65 13.97
CA GLU A 116 -3.58 22.49 12.58
C GLU A 116 -4.05 23.86 12.02
N PHE A 117 -3.52 24.28 10.88
CA PHE A 117 -3.94 25.48 10.16
C PHE A 117 -5.00 25.16 9.10
N ASN A 118 -6.16 25.79 9.22
CA ASN A 118 -7.33 25.58 8.37
C ASN A 118 -8.23 26.84 8.35
N LEU A 119 -9.37 26.81 7.66
CA LEU A 119 -10.23 27.99 7.51
C LEU A 119 -10.83 28.56 8.82
N SER A 120 -10.68 27.87 9.96
CA SER A 120 -11.09 28.40 11.27
C SER A 120 -10.08 29.36 11.88
N ASN A 121 -8.81 29.31 11.47
CA ASN A 121 -7.71 30.08 12.07
C ASN A 121 -6.80 30.77 11.04
N CYS A 122 -7.11 30.69 9.75
CA CYS A 122 -6.54 31.55 8.71
C CYS A 122 -7.62 32.17 7.82
N LYS A 123 -7.24 33.20 7.06
CA LYS A 123 -8.14 33.89 6.14
C LYS A 123 -8.39 33.06 4.90
N ASP A 124 -7.37 32.45 4.32
CA ASP A 124 -7.51 31.59 3.15
C ASP A 124 -6.33 30.63 2.99
N ILE A 125 -6.53 29.56 2.21
CA ILE A 125 -5.49 28.64 1.79
C ILE A 125 -5.65 28.40 0.29
N ASP A 126 -4.61 28.67 -0.48
CA ASP A 126 -4.54 28.33 -1.90
C ASP A 126 -3.64 27.12 -2.08
N TRP A 127 -4.22 26.03 -2.57
CA TRP A 127 -3.52 24.80 -2.88
C TRP A 127 -3.09 24.78 -4.33
N GLN A 128 -1.89 24.26 -4.58
CA GLN A 128 -1.33 24.12 -5.90
C GLN A 128 -0.73 22.72 -6.06
N VAL A 129 -1.13 22.02 -7.11
CA VAL A 129 -0.74 20.63 -7.37
C VAL A 129 -0.32 20.49 -8.83
N ARG A 130 0.79 19.81 -9.07
CA ARG A 130 1.20 19.36 -10.41
C ARG A 130 1.58 17.90 -10.34
N VAL A 131 0.88 17.07 -11.09
CA VAL A 131 1.10 15.62 -11.15
C VAL A 131 1.36 15.18 -12.57
N ALA A 132 2.13 14.12 -12.73
CA ALA A 132 2.35 13.53 -14.04
C ALA A 132 2.48 12.01 -13.98
N ASN A 133 2.32 11.39 -15.14
CA ASN A 133 2.70 10.02 -15.42
C ASN A 133 3.78 10.03 -16.51
N THR A 134 4.98 9.55 -16.17
CA THR A 134 6.10 9.47 -17.12
C THR A 134 6.52 8.04 -17.42
N LYS A 135 5.72 7.03 -17.02
CA LYS A 135 6.05 5.60 -17.17
C LYS A 135 6.37 5.21 -18.62
N ALA A 136 5.57 5.68 -19.57
CA ALA A 136 5.73 5.37 -20.99
C ALA A 136 6.98 6.03 -21.60
N ALA A 137 7.44 7.14 -21.01
CA ALA A 137 8.64 7.87 -21.41
C ALA A 137 9.92 7.30 -20.77
N TRP A 138 9.78 6.47 -19.74
CA TRP A 138 10.88 5.96 -18.91
C TRP A 138 11.56 4.71 -19.48
N TYR A 139 12.54 4.19 -18.74
CA TYR A 139 13.19 2.92 -18.98
C TYR A 139 12.35 1.76 -18.47
N GLY A 140 12.58 0.57 -19.03
CA GLY A 140 11.93 -0.64 -18.55
C GLY A 140 12.38 -1.06 -17.14
N PHE A 141 11.78 -2.11 -16.59
CA PHE A 141 12.15 -2.64 -15.29
C PHE A 141 12.48 -4.13 -15.37
N SER A 142 13.70 -4.48 -14.94
CA SER A 142 14.14 -5.87 -14.78
C SER A 142 14.29 -6.24 -13.30
N ASN A 143 15.08 -5.47 -12.55
CA ASN A 143 15.29 -5.58 -11.11
C ASN A 143 15.73 -4.21 -10.55
N PRO A 144 15.78 -4.02 -9.22
CA PRO A 144 16.35 -2.80 -8.65
C PRO A 144 17.81 -2.59 -9.07
N LEU A 145 18.16 -1.34 -9.36
CA LEU A 145 19.50 -1.00 -9.85
C LEU A 145 20.56 -0.83 -8.74
N ASP A 146 20.14 -0.96 -7.48
CA ASP A 146 20.93 -0.69 -6.27
C ASP A 146 21.24 -1.95 -5.45
N LEU A 147 21.19 -3.13 -6.09
CA LEU A 147 21.41 -4.41 -5.43
C LEU A 147 22.89 -4.76 -5.17
N GLY A 148 23.85 -4.00 -5.71
CA GLY A 148 25.29 -4.20 -5.49
C GLY A 148 25.93 -5.28 -6.37
N GLU A 149 27.20 -5.60 -6.14
CA GLU A 149 28.03 -6.37 -7.10
C GLU A 149 27.65 -7.85 -7.26
N LEU A 150 27.18 -8.51 -6.20
CA LEU A 150 26.78 -9.94 -6.25
C LEU A 150 25.47 -10.16 -7.03
N ASP A 151 24.62 -9.13 -7.09
CA ASP A 151 23.28 -9.18 -7.64
C ASP A 151 23.05 -7.95 -8.54
N PRO A 152 23.87 -7.68 -9.56
CA PRO A 152 23.93 -6.36 -10.19
C PRO A 152 22.59 -5.89 -10.77
N GLY A 153 22.39 -4.57 -10.81
CA GLY A 153 21.27 -4.00 -11.54
C GLY A 153 21.34 -4.36 -13.03
N ILE A 154 20.24 -4.88 -13.59
CA ILE A 154 20.14 -5.25 -14.99
C ILE A 154 19.69 -4.02 -15.77
N GLU A 155 20.54 -3.55 -16.68
CA GLU A 155 20.22 -2.40 -17.54
C GLU A 155 19.01 -2.68 -18.43
N THR A 156 18.11 -1.71 -18.51
CA THR A 156 16.92 -1.77 -19.36
C THR A 156 16.94 -0.69 -20.43
N LYS A 157 16.27 -0.96 -21.55
CA LYS A 157 16.08 0.02 -22.63
C LYS A 157 14.96 0.98 -22.28
N LYS A 158 14.91 2.13 -22.97
CA LYS A 158 13.72 3.01 -22.98
C LYS A 158 12.48 2.21 -23.40
N ARG A 159 11.37 2.42 -22.69
CA ARG A 159 10.03 2.12 -23.22
C ARG A 159 9.75 3.04 -24.40
N ASN A 160 8.97 2.53 -25.36
CA ASN A 160 8.71 3.16 -26.64
C ASN A 160 10.02 3.59 -27.35
N SER A 161 11.02 2.70 -27.36
CA SER A 161 12.39 3.02 -27.85
C SER A 161 12.46 3.40 -29.33
N PHE A 162 11.44 3.04 -30.11
CA PHE A 162 11.31 3.44 -31.51
C PHE A 162 11.02 4.93 -31.71
N ILE A 163 10.61 5.66 -30.65
CA ILE A 163 10.53 7.14 -30.66
C ILE A 163 11.87 7.69 -30.17
N GLU A 164 12.74 8.03 -31.12
CA GLU A 164 14.10 8.49 -30.84
C GLU A 164 14.18 9.98 -30.49
N ASN A 165 13.30 10.82 -31.09
CA ASN A 165 13.34 12.26 -30.89
C ASN A 165 12.79 12.66 -29.51
N ASN A 166 13.59 13.34 -28.69
CA ASN A 166 13.18 13.71 -27.33
C ASN A 166 12.01 14.70 -27.26
N ASN A 167 11.80 15.57 -28.25
CA ASN A 167 10.61 16.44 -28.26
C ASN A 167 9.36 15.61 -28.55
N GLU A 168 9.42 14.69 -29.51
CA GLU A 168 8.33 13.75 -29.78
C GLU A 168 8.04 12.84 -28.58
N ARG A 169 9.07 12.38 -27.85
CA ARG A 169 8.88 11.63 -26.59
C ARG A 169 8.13 12.46 -25.54
N LYS A 170 8.49 13.73 -25.36
CA LYS A 170 7.81 14.63 -24.42
C LYS A 170 6.33 14.80 -24.78
N GLU A 171 6.05 15.05 -26.06
CA GLU A 171 4.68 15.29 -26.56
C GLU A 171 3.80 14.03 -26.50
N LYS A 172 4.38 12.85 -26.79
CA LYS A 172 3.61 11.61 -26.90
C LYS A 172 3.55 10.77 -25.64
N LEU A 173 4.58 10.80 -24.78
CA LEU A 173 4.76 9.77 -23.74
C LEU A 173 4.62 10.30 -22.31
N ILE A 174 4.54 11.62 -22.13
CA ILE A 174 4.37 12.25 -20.81
C ILE A 174 2.96 12.78 -20.67
N ILE A 175 2.27 12.31 -19.63
CA ILE A 175 0.94 12.79 -19.26
C ILE A 175 1.13 13.75 -18.09
N ASP A 176 1.13 15.05 -18.35
CA ASP A 176 1.33 16.11 -17.34
C ASP A 176 0.02 16.88 -17.12
N SER A 177 -0.39 17.06 -15.86
CA SER A 177 -1.55 17.90 -15.53
C SER A 177 -1.29 19.39 -15.75
N GLY A 178 -0.01 19.78 -15.83
CA GLY A 178 0.39 21.15 -15.56
C GLY A 178 0.09 21.53 -14.10
N GLU A 179 0.33 22.79 -13.78
CA GLU A 179 0.04 23.32 -12.46
C GLU A 179 -1.45 23.66 -12.33
N VAL A 180 -2.11 23.02 -11.35
CA VAL A 180 -3.55 23.19 -11.09
C VAL A 180 -3.72 23.72 -9.68
N SER A 181 -4.52 24.78 -9.54
CA SER A 181 -4.75 25.44 -8.25
C SER A 181 -6.21 25.34 -7.82
N ILE A 182 -6.44 25.27 -6.51
CA ILE A 182 -7.77 25.32 -5.90
C ILE A 182 -7.72 26.10 -4.57
N SER A 183 -8.64 27.05 -4.40
CA SER A 183 -8.79 27.78 -3.13
C SER A 183 -9.61 26.95 -2.13
N ALA A 184 -9.22 26.99 -0.86
CA ALA A 184 -9.89 26.34 0.26
C ALA A 184 -11.33 26.80 0.44
N ARG A 185 -11.65 28.06 0.11
CA ARG A 185 -13.02 28.58 0.09
C ARG A 185 -13.70 28.22 -1.23
N LYS A 186 -13.81 26.91 -1.49
CA LYS A 186 -14.69 26.22 -2.44
C LYS A 186 -15.19 27.05 -3.64
N ALA A 187 -14.71 26.76 -4.84
CA ALA A 187 -15.34 27.22 -6.08
C ALA A 187 -15.87 26.05 -6.93
N GLU A 188 -15.01 25.17 -7.46
CA GLU A 188 -15.40 24.00 -8.28
C GLU A 188 -14.31 22.91 -8.19
N ILE A 189 -14.66 21.65 -8.50
CA ILE A 189 -13.69 20.53 -8.57
C ILE A 189 -12.71 20.82 -9.72
N ALA A 190 -11.41 20.93 -9.42
CA ALA A 190 -10.38 21.16 -10.43
C ALA A 190 -9.88 19.82 -11.01
N GLN A 191 -9.90 19.65 -12.33
CA GLN A 191 -9.47 18.39 -12.96
C GLN A 191 -7.96 18.34 -13.14
N LEU A 192 -7.37 17.16 -12.91
CA LEU A 192 -5.98 16.85 -13.24
C LEU A 192 -5.97 15.99 -14.51
N THR A 193 -5.66 16.60 -15.65
CA THR A 193 -5.69 15.91 -16.95
C THR A 193 -4.45 16.21 -17.78
N GLY A 194 -3.93 15.21 -18.48
CA GLY A 194 -2.87 15.38 -19.48
C GLY A 194 -3.23 14.68 -20.78
N ASN A 195 -2.37 14.77 -21.79
CA ASN A 195 -2.53 14.05 -23.06
C ASN A 195 -1.49 12.95 -23.20
N PHE A 196 -1.90 11.80 -23.69
CA PHE A 196 -1.04 10.74 -24.20
C PHE A 196 -1.12 10.73 -25.73
N TRP A 197 0.00 10.45 -26.40
CA TRP A 197 0.07 10.37 -27.86
C TRP A 197 -0.54 11.60 -28.58
N ASP A 198 -0.13 12.78 -28.15
CA ASP A 198 -0.53 14.12 -28.63
C ASP A 198 -2.00 14.54 -28.36
N LYS A 199 -2.94 13.59 -28.35
CA LYS A 199 -4.39 13.91 -28.42
C LYS A 199 -5.29 13.09 -27.50
N LYS A 200 -4.78 12.02 -26.91
CA LYS A 200 -5.60 11.15 -26.06
C LYS A 200 -5.64 11.76 -24.66
N LEU A 201 -6.77 12.37 -24.32
CA LEU A 201 -7.00 12.91 -22.99
C LEU A 201 -6.97 11.78 -21.95
N VAL A 202 -6.14 11.94 -20.92
CA VAL A 202 -6.06 11.05 -19.76
C VAL A 202 -6.41 11.85 -18.51
N LYS A 203 -7.38 11.34 -17.76
CA LYS A 203 -7.78 11.89 -16.46
C LYS A 203 -6.94 11.24 -15.38
N LEU A 204 -5.96 11.98 -14.86
CA LEU A 204 -5.12 11.54 -13.75
C LEU A 204 -5.88 11.60 -12.41
N GLY A 205 -6.78 12.57 -12.25
CA GLY A 205 -7.54 12.74 -11.02
C GLY A 205 -8.26 14.09 -10.95
N ALA A 206 -8.53 14.55 -9.73
CA ALA A 206 -9.11 15.86 -9.46
C ALA A 206 -8.74 16.37 -8.06
N LEU A 207 -8.84 17.69 -7.87
CA LEU A 207 -8.70 18.36 -6.59
C LEU A 207 -10.07 18.82 -6.09
N ASP A 208 -10.30 18.65 -4.80
CA ASP A 208 -11.44 19.20 -4.07
C ASP A 208 -10.95 19.69 -2.69
N THR A 209 -11.83 20.33 -1.92
CA THR A 209 -11.54 20.78 -0.56
C THR A 209 -12.67 20.39 0.38
N ASP A 210 -12.33 19.96 1.61
CA ASP A 210 -13.34 19.70 2.63
C ASP A 210 -13.84 21.00 3.28
N SER A 211 -14.81 20.90 4.20
CA SER A 211 -15.41 22.07 4.85
C SER A 211 -14.44 22.89 5.70
N HIS A 212 -13.25 22.36 6.02
CA HIS A 212 -12.21 23.07 6.75
C HIS A 212 -11.16 23.67 5.82
N GLY A 213 -11.28 23.48 4.50
CA GLY A 213 -10.29 23.94 3.52
C GLY A 213 -9.09 23.00 3.35
N ARG A 214 -9.18 21.77 3.86
CA ARG A 214 -8.17 20.72 3.65
C ARG A 214 -8.25 20.23 2.22
N LEU A 215 -7.11 20.07 1.55
CA LEU A 215 -7.06 19.56 0.19
C LEU A 215 -7.43 18.08 0.13
N LEU A 216 -8.25 17.72 -0.85
CA LEU A 216 -8.58 16.35 -1.22
C LEU A 216 -8.03 16.08 -2.61
N ILE A 217 -7.20 15.05 -2.75
CA ILE A 217 -6.72 14.57 -4.05
C ILE A 217 -7.46 13.28 -4.41
N VAL A 218 -8.40 13.39 -5.33
CA VAL A 218 -9.19 12.27 -5.85
C VAL A 218 -8.45 11.64 -7.02
N PRO A 219 -8.12 10.34 -6.97
CA PRO A 219 -7.35 9.68 -8.03
C PRO A 219 -8.20 9.39 -9.28
N GLY A 220 -7.54 8.93 -10.34
CA GLY A 220 -8.15 8.47 -11.58
C GLY A 220 -9.10 7.29 -11.42
N ASP A 221 -9.66 6.84 -12.54
CA ASP A 221 -10.71 5.83 -12.60
C ASP A 221 -10.15 4.39 -12.78
N GLY A 222 -8.83 4.25 -12.86
CA GLY A 222 -8.10 3.01 -13.10
C GLY A 222 -8.11 2.57 -14.56
N VAL A 223 -8.07 3.54 -15.47
CA VAL A 223 -8.11 3.34 -16.92
C VAL A 223 -6.69 3.15 -17.46
N SER A 224 -6.48 2.00 -18.09
CA SER A 224 -5.24 1.66 -18.80
C SER A 224 -5.56 1.24 -20.22
N GLU A 225 -4.86 1.79 -21.20
CA GLU A 225 -5.19 1.59 -22.61
C GLU A 225 -3.94 1.70 -23.51
N SER A 226 -3.97 1.02 -24.65
CA SER A 226 -3.00 1.17 -25.72
C SER A 226 -3.49 2.17 -26.77
N ILE A 227 -2.58 2.91 -27.40
CA ILE A 227 -2.92 3.67 -28.63
C ILE A 227 -3.06 2.74 -29.84
N GLN A 228 -2.49 1.53 -29.78
CA GLN A 228 -2.64 0.53 -30.84
C GLN A 228 -4.00 -0.17 -30.73
N LYS A 229 -4.65 -0.38 -31.88
CA LYS A 229 -5.84 -1.23 -31.95
C LYS A 229 -5.44 -2.66 -31.59
N ASN A 230 -6.04 -3.20 -30.53
CA ASN A 230 -5.72 -4.52 -29.98
C ASN A 230 -4.25 -4.67 -29.53
N GLY A 231 -3.64 -3.61 -28.97
CA GLY A 231 -2.32 -3.72 -28.35
C GLY A 231 -2.29 -4.85 -27.31
N SER A 232 -1.33 -5.76 -27.42
CA SER A 232 -1.11 -6.83 -26.45
C SER A 232 -0.27 -6.33 -25.28
N ILE A 233 -0.40 -7.04 -24.16
CA ILE A 233 0.51 -6.99 -23.02
C ILE A 233 1.24 -8.31 -22.97
N ASP A 234 2.53 -8.30 -23.28
CA ASP A 234 3.35 -9.51 -23.34
C ASP A 234 4.41 -9.54 -22.22
N ASN A 235 4.46 -8.48 -21.42
CA ASN A 235 5.39 -8.31 -20.30
C ASN A 235 4.65 -7.74 -19.08
N PHE A 236 5.07 -8.12 -17.87
CA PHE A 236 4.45 -7.63 -16.63
C PHE A 236 4.67 -6.13 -16.38
N THR A 237 5.79 -5.57 -16.82
CA THR A 237 6.17 -4.16 -16.58
C THR A 237 6.27 -3.31 -17.84
N ASP A 238 6.76 -3.87 -18.95
CA ASP A 238 7.26 -3.07 -20.07
C ASP A 238 6.47 -3.31 -21.36
N ASN A 239 5.42 -2.51 -21.56
CA ASN A 239 4.55 -2.62 -22.74
C ASN A 239 4.50 -1.31 -23.52
N ASP A 240 5.09 -1.30 -24.71
CA ASP A 240 5.08 -0.15 -25.61
C ASP A 240 3.64 0.23 -26.02
N TYR A 241 3.43 1.50 -26.37
CA TYR A 241 2.13 2.08 -26.76
C TYR A 241 1.06 2.16 -25.67
N TRP A 242 1.33 1.65 -24.47
CA TRP A 242 0.42 1.68 -23.33
C TRP A 242 0.63 2.88 -22.41
N HIS A 243 -0.46 3.29 -21.78
CA HIS A 243 -0.46 4.18 -20.62
C HIS A 243 -1.42 3.67 -19.54
N ASP A 244 -1.31 4.25 -18.35
CA ASP A 244 -2.30 4.17 -17.27
C ASP A 244 -2.57 5.57 -16.68
N ASP A 245 -3.45 5.65 -15.69
CA ASP A 245 -3.86 6.89 -15.03
C ASP A 245 -3.30 7.03 -13.59
N LEU A 246 -2.21 6.30 -13.29
CA LEU A 246 -1.41 6.58 -12.10
C LEU A 246 -0.67 7.90 -12.24
N PHE A 247 -0.27 8.49 -11.13
CA PHE A 247 0.51 9.71 -11.14
C PHE A 247 1.34 9.86 -9.86
N ASP A 248 2.32 10.74 -9.91
CA ASP A 248 2.88 11.37 -8.73
C ASP A 248 3.28 12.83 -9.01
N GLY A 249 3.45 13.63 -7.95
CA GLY A 249 3.90 15.01 -8.09
C GLY A 249 3.75 15.86 -6.85
N SER A 250 4.04 17.16 -6.99
CA SER A 250 4.17 18.09 -5.88
C SER A 250 2.82 18.63 -5.40
N VAL A 251 2.74 18.86 -4.09
CA VAL A 251 1.63 19.53 -3.40
C VAL A 251 2.20 20.73 -2.64
N GLN A 252 1.71 21.91 -2.98
CA GLN A 252 2.13 23.20 -2.41
C GLN A 252 0.91 23.93 -1.85
N ALA A 253 1.13 24.81 -0.87
CA ALA A 253 0.08 25.61 -0.29
C ALA A 253 0.59 26.99 0.13
N THR A 254 -0.18 28.01 -0.23
CA THR A 254 -0.02 29.38 0.24
C THR A 254 -1.10 29.67 1.28
N ILE A 255 -0.73 30.20 2.44
CA ILE A 255 -1.66 30.51 3.53
C ILE A 255 -1.73 32.02 3.68
N THR A 256 -2.94 32.57 3.70
CA THR A 256 -3.18 33.96 4.10
C THR A 256 -3.60 33.98 5.56
N LEU A 257 -2.73 34.46 6.44
CA LEU A 257 -2.99 34.57 7.87
C LEU A 257 -4.07 35.63 8.17
N ASN A 258 -4.66 35.58 9.37
CA ASN A 258 -5.64 36.58 9.81
C ASN A 258 -5.07 38.00 9.90
N SER A 259 -3.75 38.13 10.09
CA SER A 259 -3.02 39.40 10.00
C SER A 259 -3.00 39.99 8.58
N GLY A 260 -3.30 39.19 7.55
CA GLY A 260 -3.12 39.52 6.15
C GLY A 260 -1.75 39.14 5.58
N GLU A 261 -0.83 38.65 6.41
CA GLU A 261 0.45 38.09 5.97
C GLU A 261 0.26 36.82 5.13
N ILE A 262 1.11 36.64 4.12
CA ILE A 262 1.09 35.49 3.23
C ILE A 262 2.34 34.67 3.46
N VAL A 263 2.15 33.38 3.79
CA VAL A 263 3.23 32.43 4.09
C VAL A 263 3.13 31.20 3.19
N GLN A 264 4.27 30.62 2.83
CA GLN A 264 4.33 29.36 2.08
C GLN A 264 4.52 28.19 3.05
N ALA A 265 3.72 27.14 2.88
CA ALA A 265 3.94 25.90 3.62
C ALA A 265 5.04 25.07 2.96
N THR A 266 5.82 24.35 3.77
CA THR A 266 6.74 23.31 3.29
C THR A 266 5.95 22.28 2.48
N PRO A 267 6.37 21.99 1.23
CA PRO A 267 5.61 21.16 0.31
C PRO A 267 5.53 19.69 0.73
N ALA A 268 4.55 19.00 0.15
CA ALA A 268 4.38 17.56 0.21
C ALA A 268 4.39 16.94 -1.20
N TRP A 269 4.22 15.63 -1.26
CA TRP A 269 4.13 14.85 -2.50
C TRP A 269 2.84 14.05 -2.53
N ALA A 270 2.24 13.92 -3.72
CA ALA A 270 1.06 13.11 -3.97
C ALA A 270 1.42 11.93 -4.86
N VAL A 271 0.83 10.77 -4.55
CA VAL A 271 0.98 9.55 -5.34
C VAL A 271 -0.40 8.91 -5.50
N SER A 272 -0.72 8.52 -6.74
CA SER A 272 -1.85 7.65 -7.05
C SER A 272 -1.33 6.26 -7.39
N VAL A 273 -1.94 5.24 -6.79
CA VAL A 273 -1.54 3.82 -6.94
C VAL A 273 -2.76 2.93 -7.15
N GLY A 274 -2.54 1.65 -7.50
CA GLY A 274 -3.62 0.67 -7.64
C GLY A 274 -4.41 0.45 -6.33
N PRO A 275 -5.60 -0.19 -6.41
CA PRO A 275 -6.40 -0.51 -5.23
C PRO A 275 -5.64 -1.37 -4.22
N ASP A 276 -6.02 -1.24 -2.94
CA ASP A 276 -5.64 -2.21 -1.91
C ASP A 276 -6.74 -3.27 -1.81
N TYR A 277 -6.42 -4.50 -2.19
CA TYR A 277 -7.39 -5.61 -2.14
C TYR A 277 -7.42 -6.31 -0.77
N SER A 278 -6.64 -5.85 0.21
CA SER A 278 -6.72 -6.28 1.61
C SER A 278 -6.45 -5.12 2.59
N PRO A 279 -7.34 -4.12 2.67
CA PRO A 279 -7.08 -2.87 3.41
C PRO A 279 -6.87 -3.05 4.92
N TYR A 280 -7.37 -4.13 5.50
CA TYR A 280 -7.21 -4.45 6.93
C TYR A 280 -5.85 -5.07 7.27
N THR A 281 -5.04 -5.41 6.26
CA THR A 281 -3.73 -6.06 6.46
C THR A 281 -2.57 -5.16 6.07
N GLN A 282 -1.45 -5.34 6.75
CA GLN A 282 -0.20 -4.63 6.46
C GLN A 282 0.86 -5.58 5.89
N THR A 283 1.75 -5.07 5.05
CA THR A 283 2.92 -5.82 4.59
C THR A 283 3.89 -6.03 5.75
N PHE A 284 4.71 -7.08 5.68
CA PHE A 284 5.69 -7.39 6.73
C PHE A 284 6.67 -6.22 6.97
N THR A 285 7.25 -5.70 5.88
CA THR A 285 7.92 -4.41 5.84
C THR A 285 7.04 -3.45 5.05
N THR A 286 6.64 -2.36 5.69
CA THR A 286 5.83 -1.29 5.09
C THR A 286 6.71 -0.22 4.47
N LEU A 287 6.15 0.61 3.59
CA LEU A 287 6.91 1.71 3.01
C LEU A 287 7.40 2.69 4.09
N TYR A 288 6.63 2.88 5.17
CA TYR A 288 7.08 3.65 6.33
C TYR A 288 8.38 3.09 6.90
N ASP A 289 8.46 1.77 7.13
CA ASP A 289 9.66 1.14 7.68
C ASP A 289 10.88 1.37 6.78
N THR A 290 10.71 1.22 5.46
CA THR A 290 11.78 1.44 4.48
C THR A 290 12.26 2.88 4.42
N ILE A 291 11.37 3.86 4.46
CA ILE A 291 11.76 5.28 4.48
C ILE A 291 12.36 5.64 5.84
N ARG A 292 11.83 5.10 6.94
CA ARG A 292 12.36 5.31 8.29
C ARG A 292 13.81 4.84 8.42
N GLU A 293 14.16 3.69 7.83
CA GLU A 293 15.56 3.22 7.72
C GLU A 293 16.46 4.33 7.13
N VAL A 294 16.01 4.99 6.06
CA VAL A 294 16.72 6.12 5.46
C VAL A 294 16.80 7.32 6.41
N MET A 295 15.71 7.66 7.10
CA MET A 295 15.69 8.78 8.05
C MET A 295 16.67 8.56 9.21
N VAL A 296 16.73 7.33 9.74
CA VAL A 296 17.70 6.93 10.78
C VAL A 296 19.12 7.05 10.26
N ASN A 297 19.40 6.52 9.06
CA ASN A 297 20.73 6.60 8.43
C ASN A 297 21.16 8.04 8.10
N LYS A 298 20.20 8.96 7.88
CA LYS A 298 20.45 10.40 7.69
C LYS A 298 20.50 11.20 9.01
N ASN A 299 20.34 10.57 10.17
CA ASN A 299 20.17 11.24 11.48
C ASN A 299 19.00 12.24 11.53
N LEU A 300 17.98 12.03 10.69
CA LEU A 300 16.72 12.80 10.70
C LEU A 300 15.66 12.16 11.61
N GLU A 301 15.91 10.93 12.05
CA GLU A 301 15.11 10.23 13.06
C GLU A 301 16.04 9.39 13.94
N GLN A 302 15.68 9.19 15.21
CA GLN A 302 16.48 8.37 16.12
C GLN A 302 16.24 6.88 15.88
N PRO A 303 17.28 6.03 16.01
CA PRO A 303 17.08 4.59 16.05
C PRO A 303 16.23 4.20 17.27
N ILE A 304 15.52 3.07 17.17
CA ILE A 304 14.78 2.53 18.30
C ILE A 304 15.79 1.86 19.24
N LEU A 305 15.86 2.33 20.48
CA LEU A 305 16.81 1.85 21.49
C LEU A 305 16.08 1.31 22.73
N PRO A 306 16.65 0.31 23.43
CA PRO A 306 16.07 -0.22 24.66
C PRO A 306 15.84 0.79 25.79
N PRO A 307 14.84 0.56 26.67
CA PRO A 307 13.87 -0.52 26.57
C PRO A 307 12.79 -0.23 25.51
N LEU A 308 12.59 -1.19 24.60
CA LEU A 308 11.57 -1.13 23.54
C LEU A 308 10.16 -1.24 24.13
N SER A 309 9.17 -0.68 23.46
CA SER A 309 7.76 -0.98 23.66
C SER A 309 7.42 -2.29 22.96
N PHE A 310 6.84 -3.26 23.67
CA PHE A 310 6.32 -4.45 22.99
C PHE A 310 5.21 -4.05 22.02
N ARG A 311 4.30 -3.15 22.42
CA ARG A 311 3.15 -2.73 21.62
C ARG A 311 3.56 -1.97 20.35
N ALA A 312 4.47 -1.00 20.47
CA ALA A 312 4.74 -0.04 19.40
C ALA A 312 5.90 -0.46 18.49
N ASP A 313 6.92 -1.12 19.06
CA ASP A 313 8.18 -1.42 18.36
C ASP A 313 8.25 -2.89 17.90
N ILE A 314 7.69 -3.84 18.66
CA ILE A 314 7.87 -5.29 18.44
C ILE A 314 6.62 -5.94 17.84
N TYR A 315 5.47 -5.76 18.47
CA TYR A 315 4.19 -6.40 18.10
C TYR A 315 3.79 -6.18 16.64
N PRO A 316 3.99 -5.00 16.01
CA PRO A 316 3.61 -4.81 14.62
C PRO A 316 4.25 -5.85 13.68
N LEU A 317 5.50 -6.23 13.92
CA LEU A 317 6.21 -7.23 13.13
C LEU A 317 5.50 -8.59 13.19
N PHE A 318 5.16 -9.05 14.40
CA PHE A 318 4.47 -10.31 14.61
C PHE A 318 3.01 -10.27 14.11
N GLN A 319 2.31 -9.17 14.36
CA GLN A 319 0.94 -8.97 13.88
C GLN A 319 0.86 -9.09 12.36
N ARG A 320 1.76 -8.40 11.63
CA ARG A 320 1.84 -8.46 10.16
C ARG A 320 2.11 -9.88 9.67
N LEU A 321 3.02 -10.60 10.32
CA LEU A 321 3.25 -12.03 10.02
C LEU A 321 2.02 -12.89 10.27
N GLY A 322 1.30 -12.65 11.37
CA GLY A 322 0.07 -13.37 11.71
C GLY A 322 -1.03 -13.15 10.67
N GLN A 323 -1.24 -11.90 10.25
CA GLN A 323 -2.25 -11.52 9.26
C GLN A 323 -2.04 -12.19 7.89
N MET A 324 -0.80 -12.50 7.50
CA MET A 324 -0.52 -13.18 6.22
C MET A 324 -1.23 -14.54 6.07
N LYS A 325 -1.64 -15.20 7.16
CA LYS A 325 -2.39 -16.47 7.09
C LYS A 325 -3.72 -16.38 6.33
N TRP A 326 -4.26 -15.17 6.23
CA TRP A 326 -5.48 -14.86 5.49
C TRP A 326 -5.25 -14.63 4.00
N LEU A 327 -3.99 -14.52 3.59
CA LEU A 327 -3.58 -13.94 2.31
C LEU A 327 -2.77 -14.92 1.44
N SER A 328 -2.12 -15.90 2.07
CA SER A 328 -1.35 -16.94 1.38
C SER A 328 -1.37 -18.28 2.13
N LEU A 329 -1.34 -19.38 1.37
CA LEU A 329 -1.20 -20.73 1.93
C LEU A 329 0.13 -20.92 2.65
N ALA A 330 1.20 -20.29 2.14
CA ALA A 330 2.53 -20.29 2.76
C ALA A 330 2.49 -19.85 4.22
N ALA A 331 1.78 -18.75 4.51
CA ALA A 331 1.64 -18.24 5.87
C ALA A 331 0.60 -19.01 6.69
N LEU A 332 -0.48 -19.50 6.07
CA LEU A 332 -1.50 -20.30 6.75
C LEU A 332 -0.93 -21.60 7.33
N GLN A 333 -0.04 -22.27 6.60
CA GLN A 333 0.55 -23.54 7.01
C GLN A 333 1.84 -23.40 7.82
N ARG A 334 2.32 -22.17 8.02
CA ARG A 334 3.61 -21.87 8.65
C ARG A 334 3.82 -22.57 10.00
N LYS A 335 2.79 -22.61 10.84
CA LYS A 335 2.85 -23.28 12.15
C LYS A 335 3.29 -24.75 12.03
N ALA A 336 2.75 -25.47 11.06
CA ALA A 336 3.09 -26.87 10.83
C ALA A 336 4.50 -27.05 10.24
N TRP A 337 4.90 -26.15 9.34
CA TRP A 337 6.20 -26.24 8.68
C TRP A 337 7.39 -25.83 9.54
N LEU A 338 7.20 -24.86 10.45
CA LEU A 338 8.29 -24.28 11.26
C LEU A 338 8.27 -24.65 12.74
N ASP A 339 7.28 -25.42 13.19
CA ASP A 339 7.07 -25.69 14.62
C ASP A 339 7.09 -24.39 15.48
N VAL A 340 6.36 -23.40 14.99
CA VAL A 340 6.16 -22.07 15.59
C VAL A 340 4.68 -21.85 15.91
N GLY A 341 4.37 -21.04 16.92
CA GLY A 341 2.98 -20.72 17.24
C GLY A 341 2.28 -19.85 16.18
N ASP A 342 0.98 -19.62 16.38
CA ASP A 342 0.21 -18.73 15.52
C ASP A 342 0.38 -17.27 16.00
N PHE A 343 1.03 -16.43 15.20
CA PHE A 343 1.23 -15.01 15.49
C PHE A 343 -0.05 -14.16 15.56
N SER A 344 -1.21 -14.75 15.30
CA SER A 344 -2.53 -14.14 15.50
C SER A 344 -3.31 -14.72 16.69
N ASP A 345 -2.77 -15.73 17.38
CA ASP A 345 -3.36 -16.30 18.59
C ASP A 345 -3.03 -15.42 19.81
N PRO A 346 -4.03 -14.89 20.54
CA PRO A 346 -3.81 -14.09 21.74
C PRO A 346 -2.90 -14.75 22.78
N GLU A 347 -3.01 -16.07 22.99
CA GLU A 347 -2.17 -16.77 23.97
C GLU A 347 -0.70 -16.82 23.52
N PHE A 348 -0.48 -16.94 22.21
CA PHE A 348 0.88 -16.89 21.67
C PHE A 348 1.47 -15.49 21.73
N ILE A 349 0.65 -14.45 21.52
CA ILE A 349 1.08 -13.05 21.65
C ILE A 349 1.49 -12.73 23.08
N GLU A 350 0.75 -13.20 24.10
CA GLU A 350 1.15 -13.02 25.51
C GLU A 350 2.50 -13.68 25.81
N LYS A 351 2.80 -14.84 25.21
CA LYS A 351 4.14 -15.47 25.31
C LYS A 351 5.22 -14.64 24.63
N LEU A 352 4.93 -14.04 23.48
CA LEU A 352 5.87 -13.14 22.79
C LEU A 352 6.13 -11.86 23.60
N ALA A 353 5.13 -11.41 24.37
CA ALA A 353 5.20 -10.23 25.24
C ALA A 353 5.93 -10.49 26.57
N ASP A 354 6.20 -11.74 26.93
CA ASP A 354 6.92 -12.08 28.15
C ASP A 354 8.43 -11.76 28.02
N ASN A 355 8.84 -10.70 28.71
CA ASN A 355 10.22 -10.24 28.78
C ASN A 355 10.99 -10.79 30.00
N SER A 356 10.41 -11.75 30.74
CA SER A 356 11.04 -12.28 31.95
C SER A 356 12.37 -12.98 31.63
N ASN A 357 13.26 -12.99 32.63
CA ASN A 357 14.60 -13.56 32.53
C ASN A 357 14.66 -15.02 32.99
N SER A 358 13.57 -15.79 32.81
CA SER A 358 13.59 -17.24 33.06
C SER A 358 14.33 -17.96 31.92
N SER A 359 14.89 -19.15 32.19
CA SER A 359 15.53 -19.98 31.16
C SER A 359 14.57 -20.37 30.03
N GLU A 360 13.34 -20.67 30.39
CA GLU A 360 12.28 -21.16 29.51
C GLU A 360 11.83 -20.04 28.56
N VAL A 361 11.63 -18.83 29.08
CA VAL A 361 11.19 -17.68 28.27
C VAL A 361 12.31 -17.22 27.32
N ARG A 362 13.58 -17.18 27.79
CA ARG A 362 14.71 -16.90 26.89
C ARG A 362 14.82 -17.94 25.78
N ALA A 363 14.78 -19.23 26.11
CA ALA A 363 14.85 -20.30 25.12
C ALA A 363 13.70 -20.24 24.10
N PHE A 364 12.50 -19.87 24.55
CA PHE A 364 11.36 -19.64 23.68
C PHE A 364 11.62 -18.49 22.68
N ARG A 365 12.05 -17.32 23.15
CA ARG A 365 12.33 -16.18 22.27
C ARG A 365 13.44 -16.50 21.27
N SER A 366 14.52 -17.15 21.71
CA SER A 366 15.62 -17.54 20.82
C SER A 366 15.17 -18.55 19.77
N LYS A 367 14.34 -19.55 20.13
CA LYS A 367 13.76 -20.49 19.16
C LYS A 367 12.99 -19.75 18.06
N VAL A 368 12.19 -18.76 18.42
CA VAL A 368 11.39 -17.99 17.44
C VAL A 368 12.28 -17.04 16.64
N PHE A 369 13.26 -16.39 17.26
CA PHE A 369 14.24 -15.52 16.60
C PHE A 369 15.02 -16.26 15.51
N ASP A 370 15.50 -17.48 15.81
CA ASP A 370 16.31 -18.28 14.88
C ASP A 370 15.59 -18.63 13.57
N LEU A 371 14.24 -18.58 13.56
CA LEU A 371 13.43 -18.79 12.37
C LEU A 371 13.42 -17.60 11.40
N PHE A 372 13.90 -16.43 11.80
CA PHE A 372 13.98 -15.26 10.93
C PHE A 372 15.26 -15.24 10.10
N ARG A 373 15.13 -14.81 8.85
CA ARG A 373 16.25 -14.63 7.94
C ARG A 373 17.08 -13.42 8.40
N GLU A 374 18.37 -13.65 8.64
CA GLU A 374 19.34 -12.58 8.87
C GLU A 374 19.55 -11.78 7.57
N PRO A 375 19.45 -10.45 7.59
CA PRO A 375 19.70 -9.63 6.42
C PRO A 375 21.20 -9.60 6.06
N GLY A 376 21.49 -9.31 4.78
CA GLY A 376 22.84 -9.02 4.30
C GLY A 376 23.74 -10.24 4.05
N GLN A 377 23.23 -11.46 4.23
CA GLN A 377 23.97 -12.69 3.92
C GLN A 377 24.12 -12.90 2.40
N GLU A 378 25.27 -13.39 1.95
CA GLU A 378 25.52 -13.70 0.52
C GLU A 378 24.60 -14.81 0.00
N GLN A 379 24.26 -15.76 0.86
CA GLN A 379 23.27 -16.81 0.63
C GLN A 379 22.28 -16.82 1.79
N ALA A 380 21.02 -17.15 1.53
CA ALA A 380 20.00 -17.21 2.56
C ALA A 380 19.28 -18.56 2.56
N ASP A 381 18.90 -18.99 3.75
CA ASP A 381 18.06 -20.17 3.94
C ASP A 381 16.64 -19.87 3.42
N PRO A 382 16.14 -20.61 2.41
CA PRO A 382 14.79 -20.44 1.89
C PRO A 382 13.72 -20.81 2.92
N TYR A 383 14.06 -21.59 3.94
CA TYR A 383 13.15 -22.06 4.98
C TYR A 383 13.03 -21.13 6.18
N LYS A 384 13.73 -19.98 6.17
CA LYS A 384 13.53 -18.91 7.15
C LYS A 384 12.41 -17.94 6.77
N MET A 385 11.78 -17.34 7.76
CA MET A 385 10.75 -16.33 7.58
C MET A 385 11.33 -14.98 7.11
N PRO A 386 10.56 -14.22 6.32
CA PRO A 386 9.30 -14.61 5.68
C PRO A 386 9.53 -15.45 4.40
N TYR A 387 8.54 -16.27 4.03
CA TYR A 387 8.49 -17.04 2.76
C TYR A 387 8.10 -16.17 1.57
N MET A 388 8.95 -15.19 1.29
CA MET A 388 8.74 -14.18 0.27
C MET A 388 9.99 -14.02 -0.60
N LEU A 389 9.76 -13.62 -1.85
CA LEU A 389 10.81 -13.31 -2.81
C LEU A 389 11.46 -11.95 -2.52
N GLY A 390 12.72 -11.82 -2.94
CA GLY A 390 13.54 -10.62 -2.81
C GLY A 390 13.68 -9.85 -4.12
N GLY A 391 14.29 -8.67 -4.05
CA GLY A 391 14.53 -7.84 -5.24
C GLY A 391 15.55 -8.45 -6.20
N GLY A 392 16.41 -9.35 -5.71
CA GLY A 392 17.40 -10.10 -6.48
C GLY A 392 16.89 -11.44 -7.00
N VAL A 393 15.58 -11.63 -7.19
CA VAL A 393 14.97 -12.89 -7.68
C VAL A 393 15.56 -13.41 -8.99
N ASN A 394 16.18 -12.53 -9.79
CA ASN A 394 16.87 -12.89 -11.02
C ASN A 394 18.21 -13.62 -10.79
N TYR A 395 18.68 -13.73 -9.55
CA TYR A 395 19.94 -14.36 -9.17
C TYR A 395 19.70 -15.54 -8.21
N PRO A 396 19.27 -16.71 -8.73
CA PRO A 396 19.10 -17.90 -7.90
C PRO A 396 20.37 -18.26 -7.14
N GLY A 397 20.23 -18.56 -5.85
CA GLY A 397 21.33 -18.97 -4.98
C GLY A 397 21.95 -17.83 -4.16
N THR A 398 21.58 -16.57 -4.39
CA THR A 398 22.02 -15.44 -3.56
C THR A 398 21.03 -15.16 -2.43
N GLY A 399 21.47 -14.42 -1.41
CA GLY A 399 20.62 -14.00 -0.31
C GLY A 399 19.47 -13.09 -0.77
N LYS A 400 19.75 -12.18 -1.71
CA LYS A 400 18.77 -11.21 -2.23
C LYS A 400 17.73 -11.81 -3.16
N HIS A 401 17.89 -13.07 -3.57
CA HIS A 401 16.82 -13.88 -4.15
C HIS A 401 15.59 -13.94 -3.23
N TRP A 402 15.82 -13.93 -1.92
CA TRP A 402 14.80 -13.98 -0.88
C TRP A 402 14.56 -12.62 -0.25
N PHE A 403 13.37 -12.41 0.30
CA PHE A 403 13.02 -11.19 0.99
C PHE A 403 14.02 -10.88 2.12
N GLN A 404 14.56 -9.67 2.11
CA GLN A 404 15.50 -9.17 3.10
C GLN A 404 14.77 -8.29 4.10
N MET A 405 14.90 -8.61 5.38
CA MET A 405 14.50 -7.69 6.45
C MET A 405 15.36 -6.44 6.41
N LEU A 406 14.83 -5.33 6.90
CA LEU A 406 15.63 -4.13 7.13
C LEU A 406 16.53 -4.33 8.35
N ASP A 407 17.71 -3.69 8.36
CA ASP A 407 18.66 -3.81 9.46
C ASP A 407 18.06 -3.31 10.78
N THR A 408 17.30 -2.20 10.75
CA THR A 408 16.61 -1.71 11.95
C THR A 408 15.52 -2.66 12.45
N GLN A 409 14.77 -3.32 11.57
CA GLN A 409 13.77 -4.33 11.95
C GLN A 409 14.42 -5.57 12.57
N TYR A 410 15.55 -6.02 12.02
CA TYR A 410 16.30 -7.15 12.56
C TYR A 410 16.95 -6.80 13.90
N GLN A 411 17.40 -5.54 14.09
CA GLN A 411 17.93 -5.07 15.36
C GLN A 411 16.85 -5.02 16.45
N VAL A 412 15.61 -4.63 16.12
CA VAL A 412 14.45 -4.73 17.02
C VAL A 412 14.23 -6.19 17.46
N LEU A 413 14.31 -7.15 16.53
CA LEU A 413 14.22 -8.58 16.85
C LEU A 413 15.34 -9.05 17.79
N LYS A 414 16.58 -8.58 17.59
CA LYS A 414 17.71 -8.89 18.50
C LYS A 414 17.46 -8.37 19.91
N TYR A 415 16.92 -7.15 20.05
CA TYR A 415 16.55 -6.62 21.37
C TYR A 415 15.39 -7.37 22.02
N TRP A 416 14.40 -7.79 21.22
CA TRP A 416 13.30 -8.63 21.69
C TRP A 416 13.80 -10.00 22.19
N ASP A 417 14.65 -10.70 21.44
CA ASP A 417 15.27 -11.97 21.84
C ASP A 417 16.01 -11.82 23.18
N ALA A 418 16.83 -10.77 23.29
CA ALA A 418 17.55 -10.41 24.52
C ALA A 418 16.65 -10.00 25.70
N GLY A 419 15.33 -9.83 25.51
CA GLY A 419 14.39 -9.41 26.54
C GLY A 419 14.47 -7.92 26.91
N LEU A 420 15.03 -7.08 26.04
CA LEU A 420 15.30 -5.67 26.27
C LEU A 420 14.11 -4.77 25.90
N PHE A 421 12.94 -5.09 26.43
CA PHE A 421 11.69 -4.40 26.16
C PHE A 421 10.79 -4.36 27.40
N ILE A 422 9.73 -3.54 27.38
CA ILE A 422 8.66 -3.53 28.36
C ILE A 422 7.41 -4.18 27.77
N ASN A 423 6.70 -4.98 28.58
CA ASN A 423 5.39 -5.50 28.20
C ASN A 423 4.31 -4.44 28.46
N ASP A 424 4.10 -3.57 27.47
CA ASP A 424 3.04 -2.57 27.42
C ASP A 424 1.95 -2.95 26.41
N PHE A 425 1.79 -4.26 26.13
CA PHE A 425 0.87 -4.74 25.11
C PHE A 425 -0.57 -4.28 25.35
N ASN A 426 -1.01 -4.35 26.61
CA ASN A 426 -2.37 -4.03 27.02
C ASN A 426 -2.45 -2.58 27.50
N ASP A 427 -3.07 -1.73 26.67
CA ASP A 427 -3.25 -0.30 26.89
C ASP A 427 -4.67 0.11 26.47
N PRO A 428 -5.64 0.05 27.39
CA PRO A 428 -7.05 0.34 27.10
C PRO A 428 -7.32 1.80 26.68
N GLU A 429 -6.45 2.74 27.06
CA GLU A 429 -6.60 4.15 26.66
C GLU A 429 -6.24 4.29 25.18
N MET A 430 -5.11 3.72 24.78
CA MET A 430 -4.68 3.75 23.38
C MET A 430 -5.62 2.95 22.47
N ASP A 431 -6.19 1.86 22.97
CA ASP A 431 -7.16 1.03 22.22
C ASP A 431 -8.47 1.79 21.89
N GLN A 432 -8.79 2.86 22.61
CA GLN A 432 -10.00 3.66 22.37
C GLN A 432 -9.83 4.72 21.28
N ARG A 433 -8.60 5.07 20.91
CA ARG A 433 -8.35 6.13 19.92
C ARG A 433 -8.47 5.58 18.50
N GLN A 434 -9.44 6.07 17.74
CA GLN A 434 -9.75 5.65 16.38
C GLN A 434 -9.72 6.78 15.35
N ALA A 435 -9.73 8.04 15.80
CA ALA A 435 -9.69 9.21 14.93
C ALA A 435 -8.47 10.09 15.22
N ILE A 436 -7.94 10.75 14.18
CA ILE A 436 -6.74 11.60 14.30
C ILE A 436 -6.93 12.76 15.29
N ASP A 437 -8.13 13.30 15.40
CA ASP A 437 -8.44 14.43 16.28
C ASP A 437 -8.47 14.02 17.78
N GLU A 438 -8.40 12.72 18.10
CA GLU A 438 -8.29 12.17 19.46
C GLU A 438 -6.82 12.11 19.95
N PHE A 439 -5.86 12.40 19.07
CA PHE A 439 -4.43 12.46 19.41
C PHE A 439 -3.99 13.92 19.65
N PRO A 440 -2.99 14.15 20.55
CA PRO A 440 -2.41 15.47 20.74
C PRO A 440 -1.93 16.11 19.44
N ILE A 441 -2.03 17.43 19.29
CA ILE A 441 -1.66 18.10 18.03
C ILE A 441 -0.19 17.85 17.63
N ALA A 442 0.73 17.82 18.61
CA ALA A 442 2.15 17.55 18.38
C ALA A 442 2.41 16.21 17.66
N ASP A 443 1.49 15.28 17.83
CA ASP A 443 1.60 13.88 17.46
C ASP A 443 0.95 13.56 16.11
N GLN A 444 -0.08 14.33 15.74
CA GLN A 444 -0.87 14.10 14.53
C GLN A 444 -0.05 14.06 13.23
N PRO A 445 0.98 14.91 13.02
CA PRO A 445 1.78 14.87 11.80
C PRO A 445 2.51 13.52 11.57
N GLU A 446 3.08 12.94 12.63
CA GLU A 446 3.75 11.62 12.56
C GLU A 446 2.72 10.52 12.31
N ILE A 447 1.56 10.57 12.98
CA ILE A 447 0.47 9.60 12.80
C ILE A 447 -0.02 9.61 11.35
N LEU A 448 -0.25 10.78 10.76
CA LEU A 448 -0.68 10.93 9.37
C LEU A 448 0.37 10.40 8.40
N THR A 449 1.64 10.71 8.65
CA THR A 449 2.77 10.20 7.85
C THR A 449 2.81 8.67 7.87
N ARG A 450 2.75 8.09 9.07
CA ARG A 450 2.76 6.64 9.26
C ARG A 450 1.49 5.99 8.70
N ALA A 451 0.32 6.60 8.83
CA ALA A 451 -0.94 6.06 8.32
C ALA A 451 -0.93 5.95 6.78
N ALA A 452 -0.45 6.99 6.10
CA ALA A 452 -0.31 6.99 4.64
C ALA A 452 0.66 5.89 4.18
N LEU A 453 1.84 5.80 4.80
CA LEU A 453 2.94 4.93 4.35
C LEU A 453 2.84 3.48 4.84
N ASN A 454 2.24 3.21 6.01
CA ASN A 454 2.00 1.83 6.49
C ASN A 454 1.04 1.05 5.59
N SER A 455 0.22 1.76 4.81
CA SER A 455 -0.71 1.14 3.86
C SER A 455 -0.02 0.63 2.59
N CYS A 456 1.27 0.92 2.40
CA CYS A 456 2.04 0.57 1.21
C CYS A 456 3.13 -0.47 1.48
N SER A 457 3.51 -1.23 0.46
CA SER A 457 4.62 -2.20 0.52
C SER A 457 5.97 -1.51 0.61
N GLY A 458 6.79 -1.90 1.59
CA GLY A 458 8.18 -1.44 1.74
C GLY A 458 9.21 -2.34 1.06
N GLY A 459 8.75 -3.41 0.41
CA GLY A 459 9.62 -4.38 -0.24
C GLY A 459 8.97 -5.76 -0.30
N ALA A 460 9.60 -6.74 -0.94
CA ALA A 460 10.75 -6.54 -1.82
C ALA A 460 10.37 -5.68 -3.04
N PHE A 461 11.34 -5.15 -3.76
CA PHE A 461 11.06 -4.31 -4.94
C PHE A 461 11.35 -5.09 -6.22
N HIS A 462 10.30 -5.52 -6.94
CA HIS A 462 10.40 -6.15 -8.26
C HIS A 462 9.16 -5.92 -9.18
N PRO A 463 8.80 -4.67 -9.54
CA PRO A 463 9.26 -3.40 -8.97
C PRO A 463 8.65 -3.11 -7.60
N GLY A 464 7.56 -3.77 -7.22
CA GLY A 464 6.80 -3.52 -6.00
C GLY A 464 5.30 -3.49 -6.30
N VAL A 465 4.50 -2.87 -5.44
CA VAL A 465 3.06 -2.69 -5.69
C VAL A 465 2.73 -1.21 -5.91
N GLU A 466 2.98 -0.37 -4.91
CA GLU A 466 2.70 1.07 -4.98
C GLU A 466 3.86 1.88 -5.57
N LEU A 467 5.06 1.67 -5.01
CA LEU A 467 6.30 2.38 -5.32
C LEU A 467 7.48 1.40 -5.26
N THR A 468 8.69 1.87 -5.56
CA THR A 468 9.86 1.01 -5.73
C THR A 468 11.10 1.47 -4.94
N TRP A 469 12.21 0.75 -5.16
CA TRP A 469 13.51 0.84 -4.50
C TRP A 469 14.09 2.25 -4.36
N VAL A 470 13.77 3.20 -5.24
CA VAL A 470 14.28 4.59 -5.13
C VAL A 470 13.93 5.25 -3.79
N LEU A 471 12.85 4.81 -3.13
CA LEU A 471 12.40 5.27 -1.82
C LEU A 471 13.37 4.93 -0.68
N ARG A 472 14.28 3.96 -0.87
CA ARG A 472 15.29 3.60 0.14
C ARG A 472 16.61 4.37 -0.01
N HIS A 473 16.64 5.40 -0.85
CA HIS A 473 17.84 6.20 -1.07
C HIS A 473 17.80 7.58 -0.39
N PRO A 474 18.90 8.00 0.26
CA PRO A 474 18.94 9.25 0.99
C PRO A 474 18.92 10.50 0.11
N GLY A 475 19.32 10.40 -1.17
CA GLY A 475 19.32 11.51 -2.13
C GLY A 475 17.92 11.90 -2.61
N LEU A 476 16.90 11.09 -2.33
CA LEU A 476 15.51 11.40 -2.63
C LEU A 476 14.93 12.46 -1.66
N TYR A 477 15.53 12.63 -0.48
CA TYR A 477 14.95 13.39 0.63
C TYR A 477 15.78 14.62 1.04
N ASN A 478 15.10 15.76 1.20
CA ASN A 478 15.68 17.00 1.75
C ASN A 478 15.26 17.32 3.19
N GLY A 479 14.47 16.45 3.82
CA GLY A 479 14.00 16.55 5.20
C GLY A 479 13.31 15.26 5.65
N LYS A 480 12.84 15.21 6.90
CA LYS A 480 12.20 14.01 7.48
C LYS A 480 10.94 13.65 6.65
N TYR A 481 11.02 12.55 5.88
CA TYR A 481 10.01 12.11 4.90
C TYR A 481 9.67 13.11 3.78
N ARG A 482 10.47 14.16 3.56
CA ARG A 482 10.21 15.20 2.54
C ARG A 482 10.93 14.86 1.23
N ILE A 483 10.18 14.64 0.16
CA ILE A 483 10.75 14.45 -1.19
C ILE A 483 11.40 15.75 -1.64
N GLN A 484 12.64 15.66 -2.11
CA GLN A 484 13.35 16.81 -2.66
C GLN A 484 12.78 17.17 -4.04
N LEU A 485 12.21 18.38 -4.16
CA LEU A 485 11.68 18.89 -5.43
C LEU A 485 12.83 19.22 -6.40
N GLY A 486 12.71 18.75 -7.63
CA GLY A 486 13.64 19.06 -8.73
C GLY A 486 13.29 20.35 -9.45
N THR A 487 14.26 20.85 -10.23
CA THR A 487 14.15 22.10 -10.99
C THR A 487 14.47 21.91 -12.47
N ARG A 488 14.33 20.67 -12.98
CA ARG A 488 14.61 20.35 -14.39
C ARG A 488 13.63 21.09 -15.29
N ASP A 489 14.11 21.64 -16.41
CA ASP A 489 13.28 22.35 -17.41
C ASP A 489 12.24 21.43 -18.09
N SER A 490 12.36 20.12 -17.91
CA SER A 490 11.55 19.11 -18.58
C SER A 490 11.31 17.92 -17.64
N LEU A 491 10.09 17.38 -17.69
CA LEU A 491 9.76 16.12 -17.02
C LEU A 491 10.50 14.93 -17.64
N LEU A 492 10.75 14.94 -18.96
CA LEU A 492 11.60 13.94 -19.61
C LEU A 492 13.03 14.04 -19.07
N GLN A 493 13.50 12.98 -18.43
CA GLN A 493 14.91 12.75 -18.10
C GLN A 493 15.45 11.67 -19.04
N ASP A 494 16.63 11.89 -19.61
CA ASP A 494 17.20 11.00 -20.61
C ASP A 494 18.67 10.68 -20.29
N PHE A 495 18.97 9.40 -20.13
CA PHE A 495 20.31 8.86 -19.89
C PHE A 495 20.93 8.20 -21.14
N GLY A 496 20.19 8.10 -22.24
CA GLY A 496 20.61 7.43 -23.47
C GLY A 496 19.77 6.18 -23.76
N SER A 497 20.32 5.23 -24.50
CA SER A 497 19.57 4.05 -24.99
C SER A 497 19.22 3.06 -23.88
N LYS A 498 19.97 3.05 -22.78
CA LYS A 498 19.74 2.24 -21.59
C LYS A 498 19.97 3.07 -20.33
N LEU A 499 19.44 2.58 -19.21
CA LEU A 499 19.70 3.11 -17.89
C LEU A 499 20.57 2.13 -17.10
N SER A 500 21.75 2.60 -16.71
CA SER A 500 22.67 1.87 -15.83
C SER A 500 22.45 2.19 -14.36
N ALA A 501 22.98 1.34 -13.46
CA ALA A 501 23.01 1.62 -12.03
C ALA A 501 23.77 2.92 -11.71
N ALA A 502 24.88 3.17 -12.41
CA ALA A 502 25.69 4.37 -12.17
C ALA A 502 24.93 5.66 -12.52
N GLU A 503 24.22 5.68 -13.64
CA GLU A 503 23.35 6.78 -14.04
C GLU A 503 22.17 6.96 -13.09
N ALA A 504 21.52 5.84 -12.72
CA ALA A 504 20.38 5.88 -11.82
C ALA A 504 20.75 6.43 -10.43
N LEU A 505 21.92 6.05 -9.91
CA LEU A 505 22.42 6.45 -8.59
C LEU A 505 23.24 7.76 -8.60
N GLY A 506 23.57 8.29 -9.77
CA GLY A 506 24.39 9.50 -9.91
C GLY A 506 25.87 9.30 -9.54
N THR A 507 26.41 8.09 -9.71
CA THR A 507 27.83 7.77 -9.44
C THR A 507 28.73 7.87 -10.68
N VAL A 508 28.19 8.38 -11.80
CA VAL A 508 28.96 8.68 -13.01
C VAL A 508 29.95 9.81 -12.73
N ASN A 509 31.13 9.78 -13.38
CA ASN A 509 32.12 10.84 -13.27
C ASN A 509 31.50 12.21 -13.61
N PRO A 510 31.58 13.22 -12.72
CA PRO A 510 30.97 14.54 -12.93
C PRO A 510 31.41 15.25 -14.22
N SER A 511 32.56 14.86 -14.79
CA SER A 511 33.04 15.40 -16.07
C SER A 511 32.30 14.87 -17.31
N ASP A 512 31.54 13.77 -17.20
CA ASP A 512 30.98 13.07 -18.35
C ASP A 512 29.50 13.34 -18.65
N LYS A 513 28.75 14.03 -17.77
CA LYS A 513 27.38 14.55 -18.03
C LYS A 513 26.83 15.34 -16.84
N HIS A 514 26.24 16.51 -17.09
CA HIS A 514 25.45 17.29 -16.12
C HIS A 514 24.02 16.74 -15.94
N VAL A 515 23.83 15.42 -15.86
CA VAL A 515 22.49 14.83 -15.69
C VAL A 515 22.33 14.47 -14.22
N GLU A 516 21.35 15.10 -13.55
CA GLU A 516 20.97 14.76 -12.17
C GLU A 516 20.64 13.27 -12.05
N SER A 517 20.88 12.70 -10.87
CA SER A 517 20.55 11.30 -10.56
C SER A 517 19.07 10.99 -10.89
N ALA A 518 18.78 9.76 -11.33
CA ALA A 518 17.39 9.36 -11.55
C ALA A 518 16.61 9.19 -10.23
N VAL A 519 17.32 8.99 -9.12
CA VAL A 519 16.73 8.80 -7.78
C VAL A 519 16.27 10.12 -7.14
N GLY A 520 16.89 11.26 -7.45
CA GLY A 520 16.53 12.54 -6.83
C GLY A 520 17.49 13.66 -7.23
N PRO A 521 17.07 14.95 -7.20
CA PRO A 521 15.73 15.49 -6.91
C PRO A 521 14.60 15.00 -7.85
N GLN A 522 13.33 15.13 -7.45
CA GLN A 522 12.17 14.61 -8.19
C GLN A 522 11.33 15.70 -8.85
N MET A 523 10.97 15.48 -10.10
CA MET A 523 9.91 16.18 -10.82
C MET A 523 8.60 15.37 -10.78
N PRO A 524 7.43 15.98 -11.04
CA PRO A 524 6.18 15.25 -11.20
C PRO A 524 6.31 14.05 -12.14
N GLY A 525 5.84 12.89 -11.70
CA GLY A 525 5.91 11.63 -12.41
C GLY A 525 7.20 10.84 -12.24
N ASP A 526 8.20 11.32 -11.48
CA ASP A 526 9.47 10.63 -11.29
C ASP A 526 9.41 9.46 -10.31
N LEU A 527 8.44 9.45 -9.39
CA LEU A 527 8.37 8.45 -8.34
C LEU A 527 7.70 7.15 -8.83
N THR A 528 6.71 7.26 -9.71
CA THR A 528 5.91 6.14 -10.25
C THR A 528 6.40 5.62 -11.60
N ARG A 529 7.29 6.34 -12.29
CA ARG A 529 7.79 5.95 -13.63
C ARG A 529 8.46 4.58 -13.69
N TRP A 530 9.00 4.13 -12.56
CA TRP A 530 9.69 2.86 -12.40
C TRP A 530 8.76 1.65 -12.38
N MET A 531 7.48 1.86 -12.12
CA MET A 531 6.49 0.79 -11.99
C MET A 531 6.08 0.24 -13.36
N GLY A 532 5.38 -0.90 -13.37
CA GLY A 532 4.84 -1.46 -14.60
C GLY A 532 3.85 -0.53 -15.31
N VAL A 533 3.89 -0.56 -16.65
CA VAL A 533 2.90 0.10 -17.52
C VAL A 533 2.25 -0.95 -18.45
N PRO A 534 0.93 -1.18 -18.31
CA PRO A 534 0.06 -0.63 -17.27
C PRO A 534 0.22 -1.36 -15.92
N TRP A 535 -0.16 -0.73 -14.81
CA TRP A 535 -0.02 -1.33 -13.47
C TRP A 535 -0.79 -2.66 -13.27
N GLN A 536 -1.86 -2.91 -14.03
CA GLN A 536 -2.69 -4.12 -13.90
C GLN A 536 -1.92 -5.40 -14.25
N SER A 537 -1.00 -5.35 -15.21
CA SER A 537 -0.19 -6.52 -15.59
C SER A 537 0.78 -6.89 -14.46
N ASP A 538 1.38 -5.89 -13.82
CA ASP A 538 2.22 -6.05 -12.64
C ASP A 538 1.41 -6.68 -11.48
N ALA A 539 0.21 -6.15 -11.22
CA ALA A 539 -0.69 -6.69 -10.20
C ALA A 539 -1.08 -8.16 -10.44
N PHE A 540 -1.33 -8.58 -11.68
CA PHE A 540 -1.58 -10.00 -11.98
C PHE A 540 -0.33 -10.87 -11.80
N SER A 541 0.85 -10.34 -12.14
CA SER A 541 2.12 -11.07 -12.00
C SER A 541 2.57 -11.24 -10.54
N CYS A 542 2.12 -10.35 -9.64
CA CYS A 542 2.36 -10.42 -8.20
C CYS A 542 1.56 -11.55 -7.53
N GLN A 543 1.96 -12.80 -7.74
CA GLN A 543 1.32 -13.99 -7.14
C GLN A 543 2.38 -14.96 -6.59
N THR A 544 2.01 -16.22 -6.38
CA THR A 544 2.95 -17.30 -6.03
C THR A 544 3.87 -17.63 -7.21
N VAL A 545 5.15 -17.88 -6.93
CA VAL A 545 6.10 -18.43 -7.90
C VAL A 545 6.33 -19.90 -7.60
N ARG A 546 6.18 -20.75 -8.63
CA ARG A 546 6.35 -22.20 -8.50
C ARG A 546 7.82 -22.57 -8.70
N TYR A 547 8.31 -23.45 -7.83
CA TYR A 547 9.63 -24.08 -7.92
C TYR A 547 9.47 -25.58 -8.17
N GLU A 548 10.60 -26.28 -8.37
CA GLU A 548 10.62 -27.74 -8.51
C GLU A 548 10.06 -28.45 -7.26
N ASN A 549 10.32 -27.90 -6.08
CA ASN A 549 9.75 -28.37 -4.83
C ASN A 549 8.45 -27.62 -4.50
N ASP A 550 7.46 -28.34 -3.97
CA ASP A 550 6.19 -27.77 -3.52
C ASP A 550 6.31 -26.91 -2.25
N PHE A 551 7.41 -27.05 -1.49
CA PHE A 551 7.72 -26.27 -0.29
C PHE A 551 9.17 -25.76 -0.31
N PRO A 552 9.45 -24.51 0.12
CA PRO A 552 8.49 -23.51 0.59
C PRO A 552 7.60 -22.97 -0.53
N ILE A 553 6.32 -22.76 -0.23
CA ILE A 553 5.44 -21.97 -1.12
C ILE A 553 5.92 -20.52 -1.00
N VAL A 554 6.37 -19.91 -2.09
CA VAL A 554 6.94 -18.56 -2.08
C VAL A 554 6.02 -17.58 -2.78
N SER A 555 5.85 -16.41 -2.19
CA SER A 555 4.95 -15.37 -2.68
C SER A 555 5.63 -14.00 -2.80
N TRP A 556 5.03 -13.11 -3.59
CA TRP A 556 5.38 -11.70 -3.65
C TRP A 556 4.73 -10.89 -2.53
N TRP A 557 3.66 -10.11 -2.80
CA TRP A 557 3.08 -9.12 -1.87
C TRP A 557 1.64 -9.43 -1.45
N PRO A 558 1.40 -10.51 -0.67
CA PRO A 558 0.05 -10.99 -0.36
C PRO A 558 -0.84 -9.98 0.40
N ALA A 559 -0.25 -9.01 1.12
CA ALA A 559 -1.01 -8.03 1.91
C ALA A 559 -1.59 -6.85 1.12
N LYS A 560 -1.22 -6.70 -0.15
CA LYS A 560 -1.78 -5.68 -1.06
C LYS A 560 -2.49 -6.33 -2.24
N ILE A 561 -1.89 -7.38 -2.77
CA ILE A 561 -2.46 -8.25 -3.80
C ILE A 561 -2.58 -9.67 -3.21
N PRO A 562 -3.74 -10.05 -2.65
CA PRO A 562 -3.95 -11.37 -2.06
C PRO A 562 -3.67 -12.50 -3.06
N ILE A 563 -3.32 -13.68 -2.53
CA ILE A 563 -2.93 -14.83 -3.33
C ILE A 563 -3.90 -15.98 -3.08
N ASP A 564 -4.07 -16.38 -1.83
CA ASP A 564 -4.94 -17.46 -1.41
C ASP A 564 -5.96 -16.94 -0.39
N VAL A 565 -7.24 -16.95 -0.76
CA VAL A 565 -8.29 -16.25 -0.03
C VAL A 565 -9.42 -17.19 0.38
N LEU A 566 -10.18 -16.81 1.42
CA LEU A 566 -11.44 -17.47 1.78
C LEU A 566 -12.59 -16.87 0.94
N PRO A 567 -13.20 -17.60 0.00
CA PRO A 567 -14.34 -17.09 -0.75
C PRO A 567 -15.55 -16.85 0.15
N HIS A 568 -16.33 -15.81 -0.13
CA HIS A 568 -17.59 -15.56 0.57
C HIS A 568 -18.53 -16.78 0.58
N SER A 569 -18.62 -17.53 -0.51
CA SER A 569 -19.46 -18.73 -0.57
C SER A 569 -19.02 -19.84 0.40
N TYR A 570 -17.73 -19.94 0.72
CA TYR A 570 -17.22 -20.92 1.69
C TYR A 570 -17.45 -20.44 3.12
N TYR A 571 -17.36 -19.13 3.34
CA TYR A 571 -17.83 -18.52 4.58
C TYR A 571 -19.33 -18.78 4.82
N GLU A 572 -20.18 -18.69 3.79
CA GLU A 572 -21.59 -19.05 3.94
C GLU A 572 -21.77 -20.54 4.30
N GLN A 573 -20.95 -21.44 3.75
CA GLN A 573 -21.01 -22.85 4.10
C GLN A 573 -20.55 -23.12 5.54
N LEU A 574 -19.45 -22.51 6.02
CA LEU A 574 -18.97 -22.78 7.39
C LEU A 574 -19.97 -22.34 8.47
N LEU A 575 -20.87 -21.40 8.17
CA LEU A 575 -21.91 -20.96 9.11
C LEU A 575 -23.09 -21.93 9.26
N ARG A 576 -23.27 -22.87 8.33
CA ARG A 576 -24.40 -23.79 8.29
C ARG A 576 -24.47 -24.70 9.51
N SER A 577 -25.56 -24.57 10.29
CA SER A 577 -25.84 -25.34 11.52
C SER A 577 -25.81 -26.86 11.33
N ASP A 578 -26.14 -27.34 10.13
CA ASP A 578 -26.27 -28.75 9.80
C ASP A 578 -24.95 -29.46 9.46
N LEU A 579 -23.84 -28.72 9.30
CA LEU A 579 -22.52 -29.30 9.10
C LEU A 579 -21.85 -29.64 10.44
N SER A 580 -21.10 -30.74 10.45
CA SER A 580 -20.20 -31.10 11.56
C SER A 580 -19.09 -30.07 11.75
N GLU A 581 -18.50 -30.05 12.94
CA GLU A 581 -17.36 -29.17 13.25
C GLU A 581 -16.20 -29.36 12.26
N ALA A 582 -15.87 -30.61 11.92
CA ALA A 582 -14.81 -30.94 10.97
C ALA A 582 -15.11 -30.41 9.56
N GLU A 583 -16.35 -30.50 9.08
CA GLU A 583 -16.75 -29.96 7.78
C GLU A 583 -16.66 -28.42 7.75
N ARG A 584 -17.04 -27.75 8.84
CA ARG A 584 -16.93 -26.29 8.94
C ARG A 584 -15.48 -25.82 8.99
N ILE A 585 -14.63 -26.52 9.75
CA ILE A 585 -13.18 -26.29 9.78
C ILE A 585 -12.59 -26.50 8.39
N ALA A 586 -13.05 -27.49 7.63
CA ALA A 586 -12.62 -27.70 6.26
C ALA A 586 -12.96 -26.50 5.36
N PHE A 587 -14.18 -25.96 5.43
CA PHE A 587 -14.54 -24.73 4.71
C PHE A 587 -13.75 -23.50 5.16
N ALA A 588 -13.51 -23.34 6.45
CA ALA A 588 -12.72 -22.23 7.01
C ALA A 588 -11.26 -22.23 6.52
N ASN A 589 -10.71 -23.40 6.20
CA ASN A 589 -9.33 -23.57 5.72
C ASN A 589 -9.24 -23.78 4.20
N ALA A 590 -10.35 -23.99 3.50
CA ALA A 590 -10.37 -24.13 2.04
C ALA A 590 -10.09 -22.79 1.37
N ARG A 591 -8.83 -22.56 0.98
CA ARG A 591 -8.43 -21.36 0.23
C ARG A 591 -8.63 -21.55 -1.28
N GLN A 592 -8.83 -20.44 -1.98
CA GLN A 592 -8.87 -20.38 -3.42
C GLN A 592 -7.91 -19.31 -3.91
N SER A 593 -7.31 -19.52 -5.08
CA SER A 593 -6.51 -18.48 -5.72
C SER A 593 -7.35 -17.21 -5.93
N TRP A 594 -6.81 -16.06 -5.51
CA TRP A 594 -7.45 -14.76 -5.70
C TRP A 594 -7.53 -14.40 -7.19
N SER A 595 -6.51 -14.73 -7.97
CA SER A 595 -6.44 -14.54 -9.42
C SER A 595 -7.24 -15.57 -10.25
N ARG A 596 -7.96 -16.50 -9.59
CA ARG A 596 -8.72 -17.56 -10.28
C ARG A 596 -9.66 -17.02 -11.36
N GLY A 597 -9.57 -17.59 -12.56
CA GLY A 597 -10.42 -17.23 -13.70
C GLY A 597 -10.03 -15.95 -14.43
N VAL A 598 -9.06 -15.15 -13.95
CA VAL A 598 -8.61 -13.94 -14.67
C VAL A 598 -7.97 -14.30 -16.00
N ALA A 599 -7.08 -15.30 -16.02
CA ALA A 599 -6.44 -15.78 -17.24
C ALA A 599 -7.44 -16.39 -18.23
N GLY A 600 -8.56 -16.94 -17.75
CA GLY A 600 -9.61 -17.47 -18.58
C GLY A 600 -10.58 -18.32 -17.78
N ILE A 601 -11.84 -18.36 -18.22
CA ILE A 601 -12.88 -19.24 -17.68
C ILE A 601 -13.55 -20.02 -18.81
N GLY A 602 -13.97 -21.25 -18.52
CA GLY A 602 -14.74 -22.09 -19.44
C GLY A 602 -14.01 -23.34 -19.92
N TYR A 603 -14.77 -24.21 -20.58
CA TYR A 603 -14.26 -25.43 -21.18
C TYR A 603 -13.32 -25.08 -22.34
N HIS A 604 -12.09 -25.60 -22.31
CA HIS A 604 -11.01 -25.30 -23.27
C HIS A 604 -10.52 -23.84 -23.30
N ALA A 605 -10.66 -23.08 -22.20
CA ALA A 605 -9.93 -21.82 -22.08
C ALA A 605 -8.41 -22.10 -21.97
N GLU A 606 -7.59 -21.39 -22.74
CA GLU A 606 -6.12 -21.49 -22.68
C GLU A 606 -5.61 -21.11 -21.29
N ALA A 607 -6.03 -19.94 -20.79
CA ALA A 607 -5.73 -19.43 -19.46
C ALA A 607 -4.23 -19.35 -19.14
N SER A 608 -3.45 -18.86 -20.10
CA SER A 608 -2.01 -18.64 -19.94
C SER A 608 -1.69 -17.47 -19.00
N TYR A 609 -0.44 -17.38 -18.57
CA TYR A 609 0.07 -16.22 -17.82
C TYR A 609 -0.16 -14.91 -18.61
N THR A 610 0.14 -14.90 -19.90
CA THR A 610 -0.06 -13.75 -20.79
C THR A 610 -1.54 -13.38 -20.93
N ASP A 611 -2.45 -14.36 -21.00
CA ASP A 611 -3.90 -14.06 -21.00
C ASP A 611 -4.30 -13.34 -19.72
N GLY A 612 -3.75 -13.75 -18.57
CA GLY A 612 -4.00 -13.10 -17.29
C GLY A 612 -3.50 -11.66 -17.23
N LEU A 613 -2.30 -11.38 -17.75
CA LEU A 613 -1.79 -10.00 -17.86
C LEU A 613 -2.74 -9.11 -18.67
N ASN A 614 -3.18 -9.60 -19.84
CA ASN A 614 -4.09 -8.86 -20.72
C ASN A 614 -5.49 -8.68 -20.10
N ASN A 615 -6.00 -9.71 -19.43
CA ASN A 615 -7.36 -9.69 -18.89
C ASN A 615 -7.49 -8.86 -17.62
N MET A 616 -6.43 -8.75 -16.81
CA MET A 616 -6.46 -7.96 -15.58
C MET A 616 -6.76 -6.48 -15.85
N VAL A 617 -6.32 -5.93 -16.99
CA VAL A 617 -6.68 -4.56 -17.44
C VAL A 617 -8.20 -4.33 -17.45
N LYS A 618 -8.98 -5.37 -17.76
CA LYS A 618 -10.46 -5.30 -17.86
C LYS A 618 -11.17 -5.80 -16.61
N LEU A 619 -10.51 -6.65 -15.81
CA LEU A 619 -11.14 -7.40 -14.72
C LEU A 619 -10.74 -6.92 -13.32
N TRP A 620 -9.75 -6.04 -13.19
CA TRP A 620 -9.24 -5.59 -11.89
C TRP A 620 -10.35 -5.13 -10.93
N SER A 621 -11.32 -4.36 -11.42
CA SER A 621 -12.43 -3.84 -10.60
C SER A 621 -13.42 -4.92 -10.18
N LYS A 622 -13.39 -6.09 -10.82
CA LYS A 622 -14.22 -7.26 -10.48
C LYS A 622 -13.57 -8.17 -9.46
N MET A 623 -12.29 -7.99 -9.16
CA MET A 623 -11.61 -8.77 -8.13
C MET A 623 -12.28 -8.51 -6.76
N GLY A 624 -12.30 -9.54 -5.91
CA GLY A 624 -12.82 -9.42 -4.56
C GLY A 624 -11.85 -8.70 -3.64
N VAL A 625 -12.38 -8.01 -2.64
CA VAL A 625 -11.61 -7.30 -1.60
C VAL A 625 -11.75 -8.05 -0.29
N LEU A 626 -10.62 -8.31 0.37
CA LEU A 626 -10.61 -8.98 1.67
C LEU A 626 -11.13 -8.04 2.75
N THR A 627 -12.23 -8.48 3.36
CA THR A 627 -12.92 -7.74 4.41
C THR A 627 -12.87 -8.56 5.69
N ARG A 628 -12.68 -7.88 6.80
CA ARG A 628 -12.74 -8.45 8.14
C ARG A 628 -14.21 -8.67 8.52
N ILE A 629 -14.59 -9.90 8.81
CA ILE A 629 -15.97 -10.32 9.09
C ILE A 629 -16.01 -11.14 10.38
N GLU A 630 -16.99 -10.83 11.22
CA GLU A 630 -17.27 -11.59 12.44
C GLU A 630 -17.98 -12.92 12.13
N VAL A 631 -17.69 -13.94 12.92
CA VAL A 631 -18.48 -15.17 12.95
C VAL A 631 -19.63 -14.94 13.94
N PRO A 632 -20.91 -14.98 13.50
CA PRO A 632 -22.04 -14.59 14.35
C PRO A 632 -22.17 -15.36 15.68
N HIS A 633 -21.66 -16.58 15.72
CA HIS A 633 -21.63 -17.43 16.89
C HIS A 633 -20.29 -18.17 16.92
N SER A 634 -19.69 -18.33 18.11
CA SER A 634 -18.41 -19.03 18.23
C SER A 634 -18.54 -20.48 17.73
N ILE A 635 -17.62 -20.87 16.83
CA ILE A 635 -17.53 -22.22 16.30
C ILE A 635 -16.19 -22.79 16.80
N PRO A 636 -16.18 -23.90 17.56
CA PRO A 636 -14.95 -24.50 18.04
C PRO A 636 -13.94 -24.73 16.90
N GLY A 637 -12.69 -24.34 17.14
CA GLY A 637 -11.60 -24.46 16.16
C GLY A 637 -11.60 -23.40 15.04
N ILE A 638 -12.54 -22.46 15.04
CA ILE A 638 -12.60 -21.33 14.10
C ILE A 638 -12.50 -20.02 14.88
N SER A 639 -11.69 -19.09 14.37
CA SER A 639 -11.58 -17.74 14.92
C SER A 639 -12.92 -17.01 14.84
N ASP A 640 -13.28 -16.26 15.89
CA ASP A 640 -14.47 -15.41 15.91
C ASP A 640 -14.40 -14.26 14.87
N GLU A 641 -13.19 -13.98 14.36
CA GLU A 641 -12.95 -13.05 13.25
C GLU A 641 -12.25 -13.75 12.08
N LEU A 642 -12.78 -13.56 10.87
CA LEU A 642 -12.24 -14.09 9.62
C LEU A 642 -12.00 -12.97 8.60
N TYR A 643 -11.11 -13.23 7.64
CA TYR A 643 -10.88 -12.35 6.49
C TYR A 643 -11.41 -13.05 5.25
N VAL A 644 -12.45 -12.46 4.65
CA VAL A 644 -13.26 -13.08 3.60
C VAL A 644 -13.18 -12.23 2.34
N GLU A 645 -13.04 -12.88 1.18
CA GLU A 645 -13.11 -12.23 -0.12
C GLU A 645 -14.56 -11.83 -0.43
N MET A 646 -14.82 -10.52 -0.39
CA MET A 646 -16.15 -9.95 -0.61
C MET A 646 -16.27 -9.28 -1.98
N ALA A 647 -17.52 -9.25 -2.49
CA ALA A 647 -17.90 -8.55 -3.71
C ALA A 647 -17.04 -8.89 -4.96
N ARG A 648 -16.66 -10.17 -5.11
CA ARG A 648 -16.04 -10.68 -6.34
C ARG A 648 -17.08 -10.79 -7.45
N GLY A 649 -16.82 -10.14 -8.59
CA GLY A 649 -17.66 -10.21 -9.78
C GLY A 649 -17.34 -11.37 -10.73
N SER A 650 -18.09 -11.44 -11.84
CA SER A 650 -17.86 -12.44 -12.89
C SER A 650 -16.54 -12.17 -13.63
N MET A 651 -15.67 -13.18 -13.69
CA MET A 651 -14.44 -13.12 -14.50
C MET A 651 -14.68 -13.35 -16.00
N SER A 652 -15.93 -13.47 -16.43
CA SER A 652 -16.30 -13.54 -17.85
C SER A 652 -16.05 -12.19 -18.53
N LEU A 653 -15.27 -12.19 -19.62
CA LEU A 653 -15.05 -11.01 -20.45
C LEU A 653 -16.29 -10.64 -21.30
N GLY A 654 -17.24 -11.56 -21.48
CA GLY A 654 -18.45 -11.37 -22.30
C GLY A 654 -19.68 -10.89 -21.54
N ASP A 655 -19.68 -10.94 -20.20
CA ASP A 655 -20.84 -10.59 -19.35
C ASP A 655 -20.96 -9.09 -19.06
N ASN A 656 -20.69 -8.23 -20.06
CA ASN A 656 -21.23 -6.87 -20.04
C ASN A 656 -22.72 -6.95 -20.41
N LYS A 657 -23.53 -7.58 -19.55
CA LYS A 657 -24.96 -7.34 -19.55
C LYS A 657 -25.12 -5.86 -19.24
N LYS A 658 -25.30 -5.05 -20.30
CA LYS A 658 -26.08 -3.81 -20.20
C LYS A 658 -27.30 -4.18 -19.36
N ASN A 659 -27.39 -3.61 -18.16
CA ASN A 659 -28.61 -3.65 -17.38
C ASN A 659 -29.68 -2.88 -18.17
N SER A 660 -30.26 -3.53 -19.17
CA SER A 660 -31.59 -3.21 -19.67
C SER A 660 -32.59 -3.84 -18.73
N ARG A 661 -32.94 -3.09 -17.68
CA ARG A 661 -34.28 -3.06 -17.09
C ARG A 661 -34.40 -1.89 -16.14
#